data_AF-A0A949CI53-F1
#
_entry.id   AF-A0A949CI53-F1
#
_cell.length_a   1.000
_cell.length_b   1.000
_cell.length_c   1.000
_cell.angle_alpha   90.00
_cell.angle_beta   90.00
_cell.angle_gamma   90.00
#
_symmetry.space_group_name_H-M   'P 1'
#
loop_
_entity.id
_entity.type
_entity.pdbx_description
1 polymer ?
#
loop_
_entity_poly.entity_id
_entity_poly.type
_entity_poly.pdbx_seq_one_letter_code
_entity_poly.pdbx_strand_id
1 'polypeptide(L)'
;MPPELVRDMLPPGVMQHTFDITIQAPGAASFSTPLKISFPNVFNAEPGTKLNFLSFDHTTGRLVIEGTATVSEDGKSVTTDPGTGITKPGWHGLTPPGGCGSGGPAPSQPRTPSPNDTSEELRPLVLPLLVDEGGSFNFPEMKWIAPDKLPETPPYPGSNEDCPPPAPDLPNKKQPYIRVDVGVDGPLQTFMKSSGDVPLNGASFVLKAGTNTSRKFDFAAKQFTEIKPNGIKDFETNTLYGSAITVTVETGRPDGSVHTTKQKIFVSRYIDATDANHTDAKIEFAQTLNDGLLDQYRIIPVEYQGVKPDINLTGHLHFVKTASEFWFDPLANGQQSGSIEVSFASMGGAVAGSLSLAGKGVAPETYFFDAGSWETQLLEVFNNTGNKYSFVTAAQRALIDTAAKRTALLADIRAQSQKLYDDAGLKGVQEAAAGGASINTITFTDGTAFISRDGTGAITGATLGGATSAFAEADIDFDTIIDLYTNRNNYNKYELAFRAAQAINNTRGGPIAFYIGNYFAFPGTSDNATKLKFSLGKTGAHEIGHNIGLTHTLQGSTVLIAGGGNDVMAQGIYATNSQFFNKSKAPATVALHNSWTPQIVLDALSYYNEANTNVAGYITGINDAFFLPDAVGTGGIVDVGHDWFVPVNKPALEIRRSDGSVVDDSIDFNTVLADGNGGEVSTINLTLFSYGSQPVVIDEITTVGNGFRVQAPTGRQTLAPGKKLEVSVSFDPTVAGNAVGTLNFRSNVASLSDPIDLTGFGKGQGPVLQIDFVNGNNFGGQELSSPDTLRRQVRLRNIGNQLLTVSDIQLDNPAFSLIGLPSNLASNPIKLNFDERFDFEVGFRANTTGLIRGELTVQSNDTAGAANRKALVGTGYKDGFKFDWGNDYVAVDIGGQPLRTLSN
;
A
#
# COMPACT_ATOMS: atom_id res chain seq x y z
N MET A 1 -1.79 37.36 -17.85
CA MET A 1 -0.64 37.39 -16.92
C MET A 1 -0.83 36.29 -15.89
N PRO A 2 0.23 35.59 -15.44
CA PRO A 2 0.12 34.65 -14.33
C PRO A 2 -0.46 35.38 -13.10
N PRO A 3 -1.42 34.79 -12.35
CA PRO A 3 -2.01 35.43 -11.17
C PRO A 3 -0.95 35.92 -10.17
N GLU A 4 0.18 35.21 -10.08
CA GLU A 4 1.30 35.52 -9.19
C GLU A 4 2.00 36.83 -9.56
N LEU A 5 2.09 37.18 -10.85
CA LEU A 5 2.75 38.41 -11.32
C LEU A 5 1.93 39.66 -10.98
N VAL A 6 0.59 39.54 -10.99
CA VAL A 6 -0.32 40.66 -10.71
C VAL A 6 -0.64 40.77 -9.22
N ARG A 7 -0.66 39.64 -8.49
CA ARG A 7 -0.99 39.60 -7.05
C ARG A 7 -0.15 40.57 -6.22
N ASP A 8 1.14 40.70 -6.53
CA ASP A 8 2.05 41.59 -5.82
C ASP A 8 1.91 43.06 -6.24
N MET A 9 1.20 43.33 -7.34
CA MET A 9 0.91 44.66 -7.90
C MET A 9 -0.47 45.20 -7.49
N LEU A 10 -1.38 44.36 -7.00
CA LEU A 10 -2.73 44.78 -6.61
C LEU A 10 -2.73 45.80 -5.47
N PRO A 11 -3.76 46.68 -5.40
CA PRO A 11 -3.96 47.49 -4.23
C PRO A 11 -4.06 46.55 -3.03
N PRO A 12 -3.28 46.81 -1.98
CA PRO A 12 -3.29 45.88 -0.86
C PRO A 12 -4.72 45.74 -0.27
N GLY A 13 -5.08 44.54 0.19
CA GLY A 13 -6.46 44.19 0.58
C GLY A 13 -7.37 43.72 -0.58
N VAL A 14 -6.97 43.93 -1.83
CA VAL A 14 -7.63 43.34 -3.00
C VAL A 14 -6.99 41.98 -3.26
N MET A 15 -7.64 40.92 -2.78
CA MET A 15 -7.18 39.53 -2.93
C MET A 15 -7.65 38.89 -4.24
N GLN A 16 -8.58 39.57 -4.91
CA GLN A 16 -9.20 39.17 -6.15
C GLN A 16 -9.59 40.44 -6.90
N HIS A 17 -9.28 40.48 -8.18
CA HIS A 17 -9.81 41.43 -9.14
C HIS A 17 -10.33 40.65 -10.34
N THR A 18 -10.89 41.34 -11.33
CA THR A 18 -11.21 40.71 -12.62
C THR A 18 -9.92 40.29 -13.31
N PHE A 19 -10.01 39.70 -14.49
CA PHE A 19 -8.85 39.71 -15.37
C PHE A 19 -8.41 41.15 -15.68
N ASP A 20 -7.11 41.36 -15.87
CA ASP A 20 -6.58 42.65 -16.33
C ASP A 20 -6.69 42.78 -17.85
N ILE A 21 -7.09 43.96 -18.31
CA ILE A 21 -7.03 44.37 -19.69
C ILE A 21 -5.89 45.36 -19.84
N THR A 22 -5.01 45.17 -20.83
CA THR A 22 -4.01 46.19 -21.17
C THR A 22 -4.42 47.04 -22.34
N ILE A 23 -4.29 48.36 -22.19
CA ILE A 23 -4.40 49.32 -23.28
C ILE A 23 -3.02 49.85 -23.60
N GLN A 24 -2.54 49.56 -24.81
CA GLN A 24 -1.25 50.02 -25.32
C GLN A 24 -1.49 51.13 -26.35
N ALA A 25 -1.02 52.34 -26.10
CA ALA A 25 -1.10 53.47 -27.02
C ALA A 25 0.31 54.05 -27.26
N PRO A 26 1.02 53.58 -28.31
CA PRO A 26 2.38 54.01 -28.58
C PRO A 26 2.47 55.53 -28.78
N GLY A 27 3.26 56.21 -27.93
CA GLY A 27 3.49 57.66 -28.01
C GLY A 27 2.51 58.55 -27.23
N ALA A 28 1.51 57.98 -26.56
CA ALA A 28 0.59 58.74 -25.70
C ALA A 28 0.88 58.44 -24.21
N ALA A 29 1.16 59.48 -23.41
CA ALA A 29 1.40 59.33 -21.97
C ALA A 29 0.10 59.41 -21.13
N SER A 30 -0.95 60.04 -21.67
CA SER A 30 -2.26 60.17 -21.02
C SER A 30 -3.36 60.50 -22.03
N PHE A 31 -4.62 60.28 -21.63
CA PHE A 31 -5.83 60.67 -22.35
C PHE A 31 -6.47 61.88 -21.64
N SER A 32 -6.72 62.97 -22.35
CA SER A 32 -7.29 64.21 -21.79
C SER A 32 -8.78 64.08 -21.42
N THR A 33 -9.45 63.05 -21.91
CA THR A 33 -10.81 62.65 -21.53
C THR A 33 -10.77 61.16 -21.14
N PRO A 34 -11.23 60.78 -19.94
CA PRO A 34 -11.22 59.37 -19.52
C PRO A 34 -11.99 58.50 -20.51
N LEU A 35 -11.34 57.48 -21.05
CA LEU A 35 -11.99 56.54 -21.97
C LEU A 35 -12.89 55.60 -21.18
N LYS A 36 -14.16 55.55 -21.57
CA LYS A 36 -15.15 54.65 -20.97
C LYS A 36 -14.83 53.19 -21.34
N ILE A 37 -14.89 52.31 -20.36
CA ILE A 37 -14.68 50.87 -20.56
C ILE A 37 -15.75 50.06 -19.83
N SER A 38 -16.13 48.93 -20.44
CA SER A 38 -17.13 48.00 -19.90
C SER A 38 -16.51 46.61 -19.78
N PHE A 39 -16.66 46.00 -18.60
CA PHE A 39 -16.22 44.64 -18.30
C PHE A 39 -17.44 43.72 -18.20
N PRO A 40 -17.29 42.40 -18.43
CA PRO A 40 -18.31 41.44 -18.02
C PRO A 40 -18.42 41.42 -16.48
N ASN A 41 -19.64 41.25 -15.97
CA ASN A 41 -19.89 41.16 -14.53
C ASN A 41 -19.52 39.76 -13.99
N VAL A 42 -18.22 39.46 -13.97
CA VAL A 42 -17.69 38.14 -13.55
C VAL A 42 -17.82 37.87 -12.06
N PHE A 43 -18.22 38.87 -11.27
CA PHE A 43 -18.48 38.73 -9.84
C PHE A 43 -19.95 38.49 -9.52
N ASN A 44 -20.81 38.41 -10.54
CA ASN A 44 -22.25 38.24 -10.40
C ASN A 44 -22.90 39.28 -9.47
N ALA A 45 -22.37 40.50 -9.51
CA ALA A 45 -22.84 41.64 -8.74
C ALA A 45 -24.28 42.00 -9.14
N GLU A 46 -25.15 42.41 -8.21
CA GLU A 46 -26.53 42.76 -8.55
C GLU A 46 -26.59 43.95 -9.52
N PRO A 47 -27.60 44.03 -10.42
CA PRO A 47 -27.83 45.20 -11.26
C PRO A 47 -27.79 46.51 -10.48
N GLY A 48 -27.04 47.51 -10.97
CA GLY A 48 -26.84 48.79 -10.29
C GLY A 48 -25.76 48.80 -9.19
N THR A 49 -25.14 47.65 -8.86
CA THR A 49 -24.01 47.60 -7.93
C THR A 49 -22.82 48.40 -8.46
N LYS A 50 -22.13 49.15 -7.58
CA LYS A 50 -20.88 49.84 -7.91
C LYS A 50 -19.66 49.01 -7.52
N LEU A 51 -18.73 48.85 -8.45
CA LEU A 51 -17.41 48.23 -8.28
C LEU A 51 -16.30 49.26 -8.38
N ASN A 52 -15.13 48.96 -7.81
CA ASN A 52 -13.95 49.80 -7.98
C ASN A 52 -13.24 49.49 -9.30
N PHE A 53 -12.79 50.53 -10.00
CA PHE A 53 -12.00 50.44 -11.23
C PHE A 53 -10.51 50.57 -10.93
N LEU A 54 -9.74 49.56 -11.30
CA LEU A 54 -8.28 49.49 -11.17
C LEU A 54 -7.60 49.99 -12.43
N SER A 55 -6.46 50.66 -12.25
CA SER A 55 -5.64 51.19 -13.32
C SER A 55 -4.16 51.17 -12.91
N PHE A 56 -3.27 50.89 -13.86
CA PHE A 56 -1.85 50.74 -13.59
C PHE A 56 -1.15 52.09 -13.51
N ASP A 57 -0.53 52.35 -12.37
CA ASP A 57 0.31 53.53 -12.18
C ASP A 57 1.76 53.23 -12.55
N HIS A 58 2.18 53.77 -13.70
CA HIS A 58 3.55 53.65 -14.22
C HIS A 58 4.62 54.26 -13.32
N THR A 59 4.25 55.11 -12.36
CA THR A 59 5.21 55.71 -11.42
C THR A 59 5.53 54.76 -10.27
N THR A 60 4.53 54.01 -9.78
CA THR A 60 4.68 53.11 -8.64
C THR A 60 4.80 51.63 -9.03
N GLY A 61 4.51 51.30 -10.29
CA GLY A 61 4.52 49.93 -10.81
C GLY A 61 3.39 49.05 -10.24
N ARG A 62 2.30 49.66 -9.74
CA ARG A 62 1.19 48.98 -9.08
C ARG A 62 -0.16 49.33 -9.72
N LEU A 63 -1.14 48.46 -9.53
CA LEU A 63 -2.54 48.75 -9.80
C LEU A 63 -3.11 49.58 -8.65
N VAL A 64 -3.82 50.66 -8.99
CA VAL A 64 -4.49 51.57 -8.05
C VAL A 64 -5.95 51.71 -8.41
N ILE A 65 -6.81 51.99 -7.43
CA ILE A 65 -8.22 52.30 -7.68
C ILE A 65 -8.31 53.74 -8.20
N GLU A 66 -8.75 53.91 -9.45
CA GLU A 66 -8.80 55.21 -10.14
C GLU A 66 -10.24 55.67 -10.44
N GLY A 67 -11.25 54.86 -10.11
CA GLY A 67 -12.65 55.25 -10.29
C GLY A 67 -13.64 54.16 -9.89
N THR A 68 -14.89 54.32 -10.33
CA THR A 68 -15.97 53.36 -10.08
C THR A 68 -16.62 52.91 -11.39
N ALA A 69 -17.21 51.72 -11.37
CA ALA A 69 -17.97 51.18 -12.49
C ALA A 69 -19.30 50.60 -11.99
N THR A 70 -20.39 50.83 -12.72
CA THR A 70 -21.74 50.39 -12.34
C THR A 70 -22.19 49.20 -13.17
N VAL A 71 -22.76 48.20 -12.50
CA VAL A 71 -23.36 47.02 -13.14
C VAL A 71 -24.61 47.42 -13.93
N SER A 72 -24.73 46.95 -15.17
CA SER A 72 -25.88 47.20 -16.04
C SER A 72 -27.20 46.68 -15.45
N GLU A 73 -28.33 47.24 -15.88
CA GLU A 73 -29.66 46.85 -15.41
C GLU A 73 -29.98 45.36 -15.61
N ASP A 74 -29.37 44.71 -16.61
CA ASP A 74 -29.51 43.28 -16.86
C ASP A 74 -28.53 42.40 -16.04
N GLY A 75 -27.66 43.01 -15.23
CA GLY A 75 -26.68 42.34 -14.39
C GLY A 75 -25.48 41.77 -15.13
N LYS A 76 -25.34 41.98 -16.45
CA LYS A 76 -24.37 41.23 -17.28
C LYS A 76 -23.03 41.93 -17.48
N SER A 77 -22.99 43.25 -17.35
CA SER A 77 -21.78 44.05 -17.59
C SER A 77 -21.57 45.08 -16.50
N VAL A 78 -20.35 45.56 -16.34
CA VAL A 78 -19.99 46.62 -15.39
C VAL A 78 -19.22 47.69 -16.15
N THR A 79 -19.74 48.91 -16.14
CA THR A 79 -19.27 49.99 -17.01
C THR A 79 -18.78 51.17 -16.20
N THR A 80 -17.62 51.73 -16.52
CA THR A 80 -17.07 52.88 -15.78
C THR A 80 -18.05 54.05 -15.76
N ASP A 81 -18.18 54.67 -14.59
CA ASP A 81 -19.11 55.78 -14.34
C ASP A 81 -18.66 57.05 -15.09
N PRO A 82 -19.58 57.98 -15.45
CA PRO A 82 -19.22 59.24 -16.10
C PRO A 82 -18.13 60.00 -15.35
N GLY A 83 -17.07 60.41 -16.06
CA GLY A 83 -15.90 61.09 -15.47
C GLY A 83 -14.83 60.14 -14.91
N THR A 84 -15.07 58.82 -14.94
CA THR A 84 -14.10 57.78 -14.60
C THR A 84 -13.80 56.91 -15.82
N GLY A 85 -12.62 56.30 -15.87
CA GLY A 85 -12.20 55.47 -17.00
C GLY A 85 -10.69 55.49 -17.20
N ILE A 86 -10.24 55.08 -18.38
CA ILE A 86 -8.81 54.97 -18.68
C ILE A 86 -8.25 56.36 -18.97
N THR A 87 -7.32 56.82 -18.13
CA THR A 87 -6.63 58.12 -18.27
C THR A 87 -5.19 57.96 -18.75
N LYS A 88 -4.63 56.74 -18.72
CA LYS A 88 -3.28 56.38 -19.16
C LYS A 88 -3.29 54.99 -19.79
N PRO A 89 -2.43 54.71 -20.78
CA PRO A 89 -2.21 53.33 -21.24
C PRO A 89 -1.67 52.50 -20.06
N GLY A 90 -1.97 51.21 -19.95
CA GLY A 90 -1.62 50.43 -18.76
C GLY A 90 -2.46 49.17 -18.61
N TRP A 91 -2.46 48.56 -17.42
CA TRP A 91 -3.35 47.45 -17.06
C TRP A 91 -4.55 47.99 -16.27
N HIS A 92 -5.73 47.42 -16.48
CA HIS A 92 -6.98 47.87 -15.87
C HIS A 92 -7.88 46.68 -15.51
N GLY A 93 -8.68 46.81 -14.46
CA GLY A 93 -9.57 45.74 -13.99
C GLY A 93 -10.64 46.25 -13.03
N LEU A 94 -11.44 45.35 -12.45
CA LEU A 94 -12.42 45.69 -11.40
C LEU A 94 -12.22 44.83 -10.15
N THR A 95 -12.69 45.30 -9.00
CA THR A 95 -12.71 44.50 -7.76
C THR A 95 -14.09 43.85 -7.53
N PRO A 96 -14.19 42.71 -6.81
CA PRO A 96 -15.47 42.12 -6.42
C PRO A 96 -16.38 43.11 -5.65
N PRO A 97 -17.71 42.91 -5.68
CA PRO A 97 -18.67 43.59 -4.79
C PRO A 97 -18.24 43.39 -3.35
N GLY A 98 -18.17 44.48 -2.59
CA GLY A 98 -17.74 44.38 -1.19
C GLY A 98 -16.28 43.94 -1.01
N GLY A 99 -15.46 43.96 -2.06
CA GLY A 99 -14.01 43.86 -1.95
C GLY A 99 -13.50 45.05 -1.14
N CYS A 100 -13.43 44.87 0.18
CA CYS A 100 -12.87 45.82 1.14
C CYS A 100 -11.35 45.81 0.98
N GLY A 101 -10.87 46.28 -0.18
CA GLY A 101 -9.49 46.57 -0.50
C GLY A 101 -9.00 47.74 0.32
N SER A 102 -8.82 47.54 1.63
CA SER A 102 -8.01 48.45 2.41
C SER A 102 -6.59 48.20 1.99
N GLY A 103 -5.94 49.20 1.39
CA GLY A 103 -4.50 49.24 1.25
C GLY A 103 -3.85 48.68 2.52
N GLY A 104 -3.45 47.41 2.52
CA GLY A 104 -2.25 46.96 3.17
C GLY A 104 -1.18 48.04 3.05
N PRO A 105 -0.61 48.47 4.18
CA PRO A 105 0.53 49.35 4.13
C PRO A 105 1.63 48.68 3.30
N ALA A 106 2.48 49.47 2.67
CA ALA A 106 3.84 49.05 2.36
C ALA A 106 4.45 48.31 3.58
N PRO A 107 5.43 47.39 3.42
CA PRO A 107 6.18 46.89 4.56
C PRO A 107 6.55 48.10 5.42
N SER A 108 5.97 48.14 6.62
CA SER A 108 6.13 49.30 7.50
C SER A 108 7.63 49.48 7.68
N GLN A 109 8.13 50.67 7.38
CA GLN A 109 9.44 51.07 7.88
C GLN A 109 9.53 50.67 9.35
N PRO A 110 10.69 50.18 9.84
CA PRO A 110 10.85 49.77 11.22
C PRO A 110 10.22 50.82 12.12
N ARG A 111 9.13 50.43 12.79
CA ARG A 111 8.43 51.32 13.70
C ARG A 111 9.45 51.76 14.74
N THR A 112 9.60 53.07 14.95
CA THR A 112 10.41 53.58 16.04
C THR A 112 9.82 53.04 17.34
N PRO A 113 10.55 52.24 18.13
CA PRO A 113 10.02 51.64 19.34
C PRO A 113 9.48 52.74 20.27
N SER A 114 8.24 52.56 20.73
CA SER A 114 7.67 53.43 21.77
C SER A 114 8.18 52.97 23.13
N PRO A 115 8.49 53.88 24.07
CA PRO A 115 8.86 53.51 25.44
C PRO A 115 7.80 52.66 26.17
N ASN A 116 6.55 52.69 25.71
CA ASN A 116 5.42 51.95 26.28
C ASN A 116 5.20 50.58 25.59
N ASP A 117 6.06 50.20 24.64
CA ASP A 117 5.98 48.88 24.01
C ASP A 117 6.27 47.79 25.02
N THR A 118 5.46 46.74 24.96
CA THR A 118 5.58 45.59 25.85
C THR A 118 5.64 44.33 25.02
N SER A 119 6.46 43.37 25.43
CA SER A 119 6.53 42.05 24.81
C SER A 119 6.47 40.99 25.88
N GLU A 120 5.75 39.92 25.59
CA GLU A 120 5.63 38.73 26.43
C GLU A 120 5.94 37.50 25.58
N GLU A 121 6.87 36.68 26.03
CA GLU A 121 7.12 35.36 25.44
C GLU A 121 6.42 34.31 26.32
N LEU A 122 5.39 33.69 25.76
CA LEU A 122 4.64 32.66 26.44
C LEU A 122 5.46 31.37 26.50
N ARG A 123 5.23 30.59 27.56
CA ARG A 123 5.81 29.26 27.67
C ARG A 123 5.41 28.42 26.45
N PRO A 124 6.35 27.64 25.87
CA PRO A 124 6.02 26.78 24.75
C PRO A 124 4.88 25.81 25.10
N LEU A 125 3.90 25.73 24.22
CA LEU A 125 2.82 24.75 24.30
C LEU A 125 3.31 23.47 23.60
N VAL A 126 3.22 22.33 24.27
CA VAL A 126 3.50 21.04 23.65
C VAL A 126 2.18 20.29 23.56
N LEU A 127 1.81 19.87 22.35
CA LEU A 127 0.63 19.06 22.12
C LEU A 127 0.92 17.59 22.46
N PRO A 128 -0.11 16.81 22.85
CA PRO A 128 0.04 15.38 23.08
C PRO A 128 0.66 14.66 21.87
N LEU A 129 1.51 13.66 22.14
CA LEU A 129 2.06 12.79 21.10
C LEU A 129 0.92 12.06 20.39
N LEU A 130 0.83 12.25 19.07
CA LEU A 130 -0.16 11.58 18.24
C LEU A 130 0.36 10.21 17.83
N VAL A 131 -0.48 9.18 17.96
CA VAL A 131 -0.16 7.77 17.65
C VAL A 131 -1.30 7.06 16.91
N ASP A 132 -2.41 7.74 16.66
CA ASP A 132 -3.63 7.15 16.10
C ASP A 132 -3.71 7.30 14.57
N GLU A 133 -4.73 6.67 13.97
CA GLU A 133 -5.14 6.89 12.56
C GLU A 133 -5.79 8.27 12.36
N GLY A 134 -5.82 9.14 13.37
CA GLY A 134 -6.41 10.47 13.34
C GLY A 134 -7.84 10.52 13.85
N GLY A 135 -8.24 11.70 14.35
CA GLY A 135 -9.58 11.96 14.90
C GLY A 135 -9.66 11.98 16.42
N SER A 136 -8.65 11.49 17.17
CA SER A 136 -8.67 11.59 18.65
C SER A 136 -8.20 12.95 19.18
N PHE A 137 -7.45 13.71 18.38
CA PHE A 137 -6.89 15.00 18.76
C PHE A 137 -7.60 16.18 18.11
N ASN A 138 -8.08 17.10 18.94
CA ASN A 138 -8.55 18.42 18.52
C ASN A 138 -7.53 19.48 18.94
N PHE A 139 -7.00 20.22 17.96
CA PHE A 139 -6.15 21.35 18.25
C PHE A 139 -6.92 22.41 19.05
N PRO A 140 -6.33 23.01 20.10
CA PRO A 140 -6.93 24.16 20.77
C PRO A 140 -6.98 25.31 19.76
N GLU A 141 -8.13 25.47 19.10
CA GLU A 141 -8.38 26.44 18.04
C GLU A 141 -7.79 27.81 18.38
N MET A 142 -7.08 28.40 17.42
CA MET A 142 -6.61 29.78 17.52
C MET A 142 -7.43 30.67 16.59
N LYS A 143 -8.26 31.53 17.19
CA LYS A 143 -9.11 32.47 16.47
C LYS A 143 -8.77 33.90 16.86
N TRP A 144 -8.53 34.73 15.85
CA TRP A 144 -8.33 36.17 16.03
C TRP A 144 -9.49 36.93 15.41
N ILE A 145 -10.03 37.89 16.15
CA ILE A 145 -11.15 38.73 15.75
C ILE A 145 -10.67 40.17 15.76
N ALA A 146 -11.03 40.94 14.74
CA ALA A 146 -10.74 42.36 14.66
C ALA A 146 -11.22 43.09 15.93
N PRO A 147 -10.40 43.99 16.51
CA PRO A 147 -10.81 44.75 17.68
C PRO A 147 -12.04 45.63 17.42
N ASP A 148 -12.76 45.96 18.49
CA ASP A 148 -13.77 47.02 18.43
C ASP A 148 -13.12 48.37 18.12
N LYS A 149 -13.82 49.20 17.34
CA LYS A 149 -13.43 50.61 17.16
C LYS A 149 -13.53 51.36 18.49
N LEU A 150 -12.73 52.42 18.64
CA LEU A 150 -12.82 53.28 19.83
C LEU A 150 -14.25 53.83 20.01
N PRO A 151 -14.82 53.90 21.23
CA PRO A 151 -16.21 54.33 21.46
C PRO A 151 -16.56 55.72 20.93
N GLU A 152 -15.55 56.57 20.86
CA GLU A 152 -15.56 57.97 20.40
C GLU A 152 -15.41 58.09 18.87
N THR A 153 -15.30 56.96 18.14
CA THR A 153 -15.24 56.93 16.69
C THR A 153 -16.62 57.28 16.09
N PRO A 154 -16.74 58.36 15.30
CA PRO A 154 -18.02 58.76 14.70
C PRO A 154 -18.64 57.62 13.85
N PRO A 155 -19.98 57.51 13.79
CA PRO A 155 -20.64 56.56 12.89
C PRO A 155 -20.27 56.87 11.44
N TYR A 156 -19.95 55.83 10.66
CA TYR A 156 -19.63 55.97 9.23
C TYR A 156 -20.90 56.40 8.48
N PRO A 157 -20.89 57.54 7.77
CA PRO A 157 -22.03 57.92 6.94
C PRO A 157 -22.15 56.96 5.75
N GLY A 158 -23.20 56.12 5.73
CA GLY A 158 -23.55 55.29 4.57
C GLY A 158 -22.74 54.01 4.35
N SER A 159 -22.08 53.45 5.37
CA SER A 159 -21.38 52.15 5.24
C SER A 159 -22.35 50.97 5.21
N ASN A 160 -22.13 50.02 4.28
CA ASN A 160 -22.82 48.73 4.23
C ASN A 160 -22.58 47.95 5.55
N GLU A 161 -23.64 47.49 6.22
CA GLU A 161 -23.55 46.78 7.51
C GLU A 161 -22.78 45.45 7.40
N ASP A 162 -22.72 44.87 6.19
CA ASP A 162 -22.08 43.57 5.94
C ASP A 162 -20.54 43.62 5.76
N CYS A 163 -19.93 44.78 5.48
CA CYS A 163 -18.46 44.96 5.46
C CYS A 163 -18.08 46.40 5.87
N PRO A 164 -18.00 46.69 7.18
CA PRO A 164 -17.62 48.01 7.64
C PRO A 164 -16.15 48.31 7.30
N PRO A 165 -15.85 49.47 6.68
CA PRO A 165 -14.47 49.87 6.39
C PRO A 165 -13.67 50.04 7.69
N PRO A 166 -12.32 49.90 7.66
CA PRO A 166 -11.49 50.14 8.83
C PRO A 166 -11.81 51.49 9.47
N ALA A 167 -11.95 51.50 10.80
CA ALA A 167 -12.12 52.74 11.54
C ALA A 167 -10.92 53.67 11.28
N PRO A 168 -11.13 54.97 10.99
CA PRO A 168 -10.03 55.91 10.85
C PRO A 168 -9.44 56.25 12.22
N ASP A 169 -8.15 56.57 12.26
CA ASP A 169 -7.49 57.12 13.44
C ASP A 169 -8.17 58.42 13.90
N LEU A 170 -8.15 58.67 15.21
CA LEU A 170 -8.67 59.89 15.82
C LEU A 170 -7.53 60.89 16.06
N PRO A 171 -7.81 62.19 16.22
CA PRO A 171 -6.79 63.17 16.63
C PRO A 171 -6.09 62.71 17.92
N ASN A 172 -4.77 62.50 17.84
CA ASN A 172 -3.91 62.02 18.94
C ASN A 172 -4.20 60.59 19.47
N LYS A 173 -5.02 59.78 18.80
CA LYS A 173 -5.28 58.38 19.16
C LYS A 173 -5.28 57.47 17.93
N LYS A 174 -4.63 56.30 18.04
CA LYS A 174 -4.64 55.27 17.01
C LYS A 174 -5.81 54.30 17.20
N GLN A 175 -6.38 53.80 16.11
CA GLN A 175 -7.32 52.69 16.22
C GLN A 175 -6.57 51.40 16.58
N PRO A 176 -7.15 50.53 17.42
CA PRO A 176 -6.53 49.26 17.74
C PRO A 176 -6.46 48.34 16.51
N TYR A 177 -5.48 47.45 16.50
CA TYR A 177 -5.34 46.43 15.47
C TYR A 177 -4.71 45.17 16.07
N ILE A 178 -4.84 44.05 15.37
CA ILE A 178 -4.10 42.82 15.66
C ILE A 178 -3.32 42.44 14.40
N ARG A 179 -2.00 42.31 14.49
CA ARG A 179 -1.16 41.67 13.48
C ARG A 179 -0.80 40.28 13.97
N VAL A 180 -0.94 39.28 13.12
CA VAL A 180 -0.60 37.88 13.44
C VAL A 180 0.39 37.39 12.40
N ASP A 181 1.47 36.80 12.88
CA ASP A 181 2.48 36.10 12.09
C ASP A 181 2.56 34.64 12.57
N VAL A 182 2.21 33.69 11.71
CA VAL A 182 2.31 32.25 11.95
C VAL A 182 3.46 31.71 11.11
N GLY A 183 4.55 31.30 11.76
CA GLY A 183 5.67 30.58 11.15
C GLY A 183 5.60 29.09 11.48
N VAL A 184 5.92 28.23 10.53
CA VAL A 184 5.95 26.77 10.73
C VAL A 184 7.30 26.23 10.30
N ASP A 185 7.97 25.54 11.22
CA ASP A 185 9.20 24.78 10.99
C ASP A 185 8.90 23.28 11.08
N GLY A 186 9.35 22.51 10.09
CA GLY A 186 9.04 21.09 9.94
C GLY A 186 7.80 20.78 9.06
N PRO A 187 7.52 19.49 8.83
CA PRO A 187 6.59 19.03 7.81
C PRO A 187 5.13 18.94 8.30
N LEU A 188 4.59 20.01 8.91
CA LEU A 188 3.25 19.99 9.52
C LEU A 188 2.15 19.55 8.52
N GLN A 189 2.23 20.01 7.27
CA GLN A 189 1.30 19.64 6.19
C GLN A 189 1.40 18.17 5.74
N THR A 190 2.50 17.49 6.06
CA THR A 190 2.68 16.07 5.70
C THR A 190 1.76 15.20 6.55
N PHE A 191 1.68 15.45 7.86
CA PHE A 191 0.97 14.59 8.81
C PHE A 191 -0.30 15.22 9.42
N MET A 192 -0.56 16.50 9.17
CA MET A 192 -1.78 17.22 9.57
C MET A 192 -2.51 17.81 8.35
N LYS A 193 -3.82 18.02 8.48
CA LYS A 193 -4.69 18.68 7.50
C LYS A 193 -5.35 19.91 8.11
N SER A 194 -5.53 20.96 7.31
CA SER A 194 -6.11 22.21 7.78
C SER A 194 -7.62 22.07 8.02
N SER A 195 -8.10 22.65 9.12
CA SER A 195 -9.53 22.82 9.43
C SER A 195 -9.90 24.30 9.66
N GLY A 196 -9.00 25.22 9.29
CA GLY A 196 -9.19 26.68 9.36
C GLY A 196 -8.80 27.37 8.04
N ASP A 197 -8.84 28.70 8.04
CA ASP A 197 -8.53 29.55 6.87
C ASP A 197 -7.10 30.13 6.88
N VAL A 198 -6.33 29.85 7.93
CA VAL A 198 -4.89 30.13 7.98
C VAL A 198 -4.11 28.86 7.58
N PRO A 199 -3.24 28.94 6.55
CA PRO A 199 -2.57 27.76 6.00
C PRO A 199 -1.47 27.21 6.92
N LEU A 200 -1.26 25.89 6.87
CA LEU A 200 -0.33 25.16 7.74
C LEU A 200 1.17 25.30 7.35
N ASN A 201 1.49 26.04 6.29
CA ASN A 201 2.87 26.41 5.94
C ASN A 201 3.23 27.84 6.38
N GLY A 202 2.34 28.51 7.10
CA GLY A 202 2.54 29.84 7.67
C GLY A 202 1.83 30.96 6.91
N ALA A 203 1.58 32.07 7.60
CA ALA A 203 0.91 33.25 7.06
C ALA A 203 1.12 34.50 7.94
N SER A 204 1.00 35.68 7.34
CA SER A 204 0.98 36.97 8.04
C SER A 204 -0.24 37.78 7.64
N PHE A 205 -0.94 38.38 8.60
CA PHE A 205 -2.12 39.21 8.33
C PHE A 205 -2.38 40.25 9.42
N VAL A 206 -3.20 41.26 9.11
CA VAL A 206 -3.60 42.34 10.03
C VAL A 206 -5.12 42.47 10.07
N LEU A 207 -5.69 42.45 11.26
CA LEU A 207 -7.10 42.71 11.54
C LEU A 207 -7.25 44.12 12.11
N LYS A 208 -7.93 45.00 11.38
CA LYS A 208 -8.10 46.42 11.74
C LYS A 208 -9.44 46.64 12.45
N ALA A 209 -9.46 47.56 13.42
CA ALA A 209 -10.65 47.79 14.21
C ALA A 209 -11.89 48.20 13.40
N GLY A 210 -13.05 47.73 13.85
CA GLY A 210 -14.35 48.05 13.28
C GLY A 210 -14.70 47.30 11.99
N THR A 211 -13.88 46.34 11.54
CA THR A 211 -14.11 45.54 10.32
C THR A 211 -14.89 44.25 10.54
N ASN A 212 -15.05 43.80 11.80
CA ASN A 212 -15.64 42.50 12.18
C ASN A 212 -14.99 41.26 11.54
N THR A 213 -13.81 41.40 10.93
CA THR A 213 -13.09 40.29 10.28
C THR A 213 -12.49 39.33 11.30
N SER A 214 -12.43 38.04 10.97
CA SER A 214 -11.77 37.03 11.80
C SER A 214 -10.95 36.06 10.96
N ARG A 215 -9.92 35.47 11.57
CA ARG A 215 -9.08 34.41 10.99
C ARG A 215 -8.93 33.28 12.00
N LYS A 216 -8.91 32.04 11.51
CA LYS A 216 -8.84 30.81 12.30
C LYS A 216 -7.67 29.93 11.83
N PHE A 217 -6.77 29.61 12.75
CA PHE A 217 -5.72 28.61 12.58
C PHE A 217 -6.09 27.35 13.35
N ASP A 218 -6.31 26.28 12.60
CA ASP A 218 -6.81 25.02 13.13
C ASP A 218 -6.41 23.86 12.22
N PHE A 219 -6.22 22.67 12.82
CA PHE A 219 -5.81 21.47 12.10
C PHE A 219 -6.20 20.19 12.82
N ALA A 220 -6.30 19.11 12.03
CA ALA A 220 -6.54 17.75 12.50
C ALA A 220 -5.48 16.78 11.95
N ALA A 221 -5.29 15.64 12.63
CA ALA A 221 -4.42 14.58 12.14
C ALA A 221 -4.96 13.96 10.85
N LYS A 222 -4.06 13.65 9.92
CA LYS A 222 -4.38 12.89 8.70
C LYS A 222 -4.56 11.40 9.00
N GLN A 223 -5.42 10.71 8.27
CA GLN A 223 -5.39 9.24 8.19
C GLN A 223 -4.11 8.78 7.50
N PHE A 224 -3.64 7.54 7.72
CA PHE A 224 -2.44 7.05 7.04
C PHE A 224 -2.59 7.08 5.51
N THR A 225 -3.79 6.84 5.00
CA THR A 225 -4.13 6.94 3.57
C THR A 225 -4.08 8.38 3.02
N GLU A 226 -4.20 9.39 3.88
CA GLU A 226 -4.02 10.80 3.52
C GLU A 226 -2.53 11.24 3.54
N ILE A 227 -1.64 10.40 4.10
CA ILE A 227 -0.18 10.62 4.11
C ILE A 227 0.49 9.82 2.98
N LYS A 228 0.07 8.58 2.77
CA LYS A 228 0.60 7.66 1.75
C LYS A 228 -0.54 6.92 1.03
N PRO A 229 -0.48 6.71 -0.30
CA PRO A 229 -1.57 6.12 -1.08
C PRO A 229 -2.10 4.76 -0.58
N ASN A 230 -1.22 3.85 -0.14
CA ASN A 230 -1.62 2.54 0.38
C ASN A 230 -1.70 2.49 1.92
N GLY A 231 -1.76 3.65 2.58
CA GLY A 231 -1.83 3.76 4.03
C GLY A 231 -0.57 3.24 4.72
N ILE A 232 -0.74 2.47 5.80
CA ILE A 232 0.37 1.98 6.63
C ILE A 232 1.36 1.09 5.86
N LYS A 233 0.92 0.43 4.79
CA LYS A 233 1.76 -0.48 3.99
C LYS A 233 2.93 0.23 3.29
N ASP A 234 2.79 1.53 3.01
CA ASP A 234 3.84 2.34 2.37
C ASP A 234 4.90 2.84 3.37
N PHE A 235 4.72 2.57 4.68
CA PHE A 235 5.71 2.88 5.71
C PHE A 235 6.61 1.67 5.94
N GLU A 236 7.87 1.81 5.57
CA GLU A 236 8.89 0.77 5.73
C GLU A 236 9.63 0.87 7.07
N THR A 237 9.43 1.95 7.82
CA THR A 237 10.10 2.21 9.09
C THR A 237 9.14 2.96 10.01
N ASN A 238 9.35 2.85 11.31
CA ASN A 238 8.61 3.70 12.25
C ASN A 238 9.03 5.15 12.04
N THR A 239 8.07 6.06 12.00
CA THR A 239 8.35 7.47 11.65
C THR A 239 7.90 8.41 12.75
N LEU A 240 8.79 9.27 13.23
CA LEU A 240 8.48 10.34 14.16
C LEU A 240 8.54 11.70 13.46
N TYR A 241 7.37 12.27 13.21
CA TYR A 241 7.22 13.63 12.72
C TYR A 241 7.29 14.62 13.87
N GLY A 242 7.92 15.76 13.64
CA GLY A 242 7.92 16.90 14.56
C GLY A 242 7.84 18.23 13.83
N SER A 243 7.05 19.16 14.34
CA SER A 243 6.95 20.53 13.81
C SER A 243 6.85 21.55 14.94
N ALA A 244 7.43 22.73 14.72
CA ALA A 244 7.36 23.87 15.63
C ALA A 244 6.62 25.03 14.94
N ILE A 245 5.52 25.44 15.53
CA ILE A 245 4.71 26.57 15.08
C ILE A 245 5.07 27.76 15.97
N THR A 246 5.42 28.90 15.38
CA THR A 246 5.65 30.14 16.09
C THR A 246 4.55 31.13 15.73
N VAL A 247 3.73 31.47 16.71
CA VAL A 247 2.65 32.44 16.57
C VAL A 247 3.08 33.73 17.25
N THR A 248 3.18 34.82 16.50
CA THR A 248 3.44 36.16 17.04
C THR A 248 2.20 37.01 16.83
N VAL A 249 1.66 37.56 17.91
CA VAL A 249 0.48 38.44 17.89
C VAL A 249 0.90 39.81 18.40
N GLU A 250 0.82 40.82 17.55
CA GLU A 250 1.05 42.22 17.92
C GLU A 250 -0.29 42.96 17.99
N THR A 251 -0.63 43.48 19.16
CA THR A 251 -1.82 44.29 19.38
C THR A 251 -1.45 45.76 19.48
N GLY A 252 -1.95 46.58 18.55
CA GLY A 252 -1.79 48.04 18.58
C GLY A 252 -2.73 48.69 19.58
N ARG A 253 -2.21 49.62 20.39
CA ARG A 253 -2.97 50.35 21.41
C ARG A 253 -3.30 51.79 20.98
N PRO A 254 -4.29 52.44 21.62
CA PRO A 254 -4.71 53.78 21.25
C PRO A 254 -3.65 54.88 21.40
N ASP A 255 -2.65 54.67 22.26
CA ASP A 255 -1.50 55.56 22.44
C ASP A 255 -0.39 55.37 21.39
N GLY A 256 -0.58 54.45 20.44
CA GLY A 256 0.39 54.08 19.42
C GLY A 256 1.49 53.13 19.90
N SER A 257 1.45 52.66 21.16
CA SER A 257 2.28 51.56 21.66
C SER A 257 1.76 50.21 21.16
N VAL A 258 2.61 49.18 21.21
CA VAL A 258 2.23 47.81 20.87
C VAL A 258 2.45 46.86 22.03
N HIS A 259 1.61 45.82 22.09
CA HIS A 259 1.85 44.65 22.91
C HIS A 259 2.09 43.44 22.01
N THR A 260 3.25 42.80 22.13
CA THR A 260 3.59 41.62 21.35
C THR A 260 3.58 40.38 22.22
N THR A 261 2.81 39.38 21.84
CA THR A 261 2.82 38.06 22.47
C THR A 261 3.40 37.06 21.48
N LYS A 262 4.38 36.26 21.92
CA LYS A 262 4.97 35.19 21.11
C LYS A 262 4.73 33.85 21.78
N GLN A 263 4.16 32.89 21.05
CA GLN A 263 3.93 31.53 21.51
C GLN A 263 4.57 30.53 20.55
N LYS A 264 5.35 29.61 21.10
CA LYS A 264 5.86 28.45 20.36
C LYS A 264 4.98 27.24 20.66
N ILE A 265 4.62 26.47 19.65
CA ILE A 265 3.78 25.27 19.77
C ILE A 265 4.52 24.12 19.12
N PHE A 266 4.70 23.03 19.84
CA PHE A 266 5.31 21.81 19.31
C PHE A 266 4.25 20.75 19.06
N VAL A 267 4.32 20.14 17.89
CA VAL A 267 3.43 19.06 17.45
C VAL A 267 4.30 17.88 17.03
N SER A 268 3.99 16.69 17.53
CA SER A 268 4.67 15.45 17.14
C SER A 268 3.69 14.33 16.86
N ARG A 269 4.07 13.45 15.93
CA ARG A 269 3.31 12.25 15.60
C ARG A 269 4.23 11.07 15.34
N TYR A 270 3.97 9.96 16.03
CA TYR A 270 4.63 8.68 15.82
C TYR A 270 3.73 7.78 14.97
N ILE A 271 4.30 7.20 13.92
CA ILE A 271 3.67 6.15 13.11
C ILE A 271 4.41 4.85 13.40
N ASP A 272 3.70 3.87 13.95
CA ASP A 272 4.22 2.52 14.15
C ASP A 272 3.87 1.64 12.95
N ALA A 273 4.87 1.31 12.16
CA ALA A 273 4.73 0.51 10.95
C ALA A 273 5.29 -0.91 11.11
N THR A 274 6.02 -1.20 12.19
CA THR A 274 6.89 -2.39 12.22
C THR A 274 6.31 -3.58 12.97
N ASP A 275 5.24 -3.39 13.74
CA ASP A 275 4.54 -4.47 14.43
C ASP A 275 3.08 -4.63 13.96
N ALA A 276 2.31 -5.44 14.67
CA ALA A 276 0.95 -5.82 14.27
C ALA A 276 -0.13 -4.78 14.58
N ASN A 277 0.14 -3.76 15.40
CA ASN A 277 -0.85 -2.79 15.85
C ASN A 277 -0.31 -1.35 15.78
N HIS A 278 -0.79 -0.62 14.78
CA HIS A 278 -0.21 0.66 14.43
C HIS A 278 -0.70 1.86 15.27
N THR A 279 -1.54 1.63 16.29
CA THR A 279 -2.28 2.71 16.98
C THR A 279 -2.33 2.64 18.51
N ASP A 280 -1.61 1.72 19.15
CA ASP A 280 -1.69 1.47 20.60
C ASP A 280 -0.57 2.14 21.43
N ALA A 281 0.25 2.99 20.80
CA ALA A 281 1.40 3.63 21.43
C ALA A 281 2.44 2.63 21.98
N LYS A 282 2.52 1.42 21.42
CA LYS A 282 3.43 0.38 21.87
C LYS A 282 4.29 -0.10 20.71
N ILE A 283 5.60 -0.09 20.92
CA ILE A 283 6.56 -0.69 19.99
C ILE A 283 6.85 -2.10 20.48
N GLU A 284 6.39 -3.10 19.72
CA GLU A 284 6.61 -4.50 20.01
C GLU A 284 7.77 -5.10 19.23
N PHE A 285 8.70 -5.72 19.94
CA PHE A 285 9.79 -6.51 19.37
C PHE A 285 9.40 -7.98 19.29
N ALA A 286 9.73 -8.61 18.18
CA ALA A 286 9.61 -10.06 18.04
C ALA A 286 10.44 -10.80 19.11
N GLN A 287 10.04 -12.04 19.41
CA GLN A 287 10.75 -12.90 20.36
C GLN A 287 12.24 -13.02 19.99
N THR A 288 13.11 -12.95 20.99
CA THR A 288 14.58 -12.87 20.80
C THR A 288 15.28 -13.80 21.78
N LEU A 289 16.29 -14.53 21.30
CA LEU A 289 17.10 -15.40 22.14
C LEU A 289 17.82 -14.58 23.21
N ASN A 290 17.76 -15.04 24.46
CA ASN A 290 18.57 -14.52 25.56
C ASN A 290 19.88 -15.31 25.63
N ASP A 291 20.93 -14.77 25.00
CA ASP A 291 22.27 -15.37 24.92
C ASP A 291 23.38 -14.50 25.54
N GLY A 292 23.00 -13.39 26.18
CA GLY A 292 23.92 -12.41 26.76
C GLY A 292 23.99 -11.14 25.92
N LEU A 293 24.87 -10.22 26.32
CA LEU A 293 24.95 -8.89 25.71
C LEU A 293 25.49 -8.92 24.28
N LEU A 294 24.74 -8.29 23.36
CA LEU A 294 25.12 -7.90 21.99
C LEU A 294 25.46 -9.06 21.03
N ASP A 295 24.90 -10.26 21.26
CA ASP A 295 25.00 -11.38 20.31
C ASP A 295 23.69 -11.53 19.51
N GLN A 296 22.59 -12.02 20.11
CA GLN A 296 21.27 -12.01 19.47
C GLN A 296 20.38 -10.82 19.90
N TYR A 297 19.90 -10.04 18.93
CA TYR A 297 19.08 -8.86 19.16
C TYR A 297 18.05 -8.63 18.04
N ARG A 298 17.13 -7.70 18.26
CA ARG A 298 16.18 -7.18 17.26
C ARG A 298 16.39 -5.71 17.05
N ILE A 299 16.34 -5.27 15.80
CA ILE A 299 16.42 -3.86 15.43
C ILE A 299 15.10 -3.44 14.80
N ILE A 300 14.56 -2.32 15.28
CA ILE A 300 13.46 -1.59 14.66
C ILE A 300 14.01 -0.26 14.15
N PRO A 301 13.96 0.00 12.83
CA PRO A 301 14.41 1.27 12.26
C PRO A 301 13.41 2.40 12.54
N VAL A 302 13.94 3.60 12.75
CA VAL A 302 13.18 4.82 13.06
C VAL A 302 13.66 5.99 12.23
N GLU A 303 12.74 6.58 11.48
CA GLU A 303 12.95 7.81 10.73
C GLU A 303 12.45 9.03 11.52
N TYR A 304 13.23 10.12 11.49
CA TYR A 304 12.85 11.39 12.10
C TYR A 304 12.65 12.43 10.99
N GLN A 305 11.49 13.07 10.96
CA GLN A 305 11.18 14.12 9.97
C GLN A 305 10.79 15.45 10.64
N GLY A 306 11.56 16.49 10.35
CA GLY A 306 11.33 17.85 10.87
C GLY A 306 12.04 18.13 12.19
N VAL A 307 11.35 18.84 13.08
CA VAL A 307 11.89 19.26 14.38
C VAL A 307 12.02 18.03 15.27
N LYS A 308 13.26 17.58 15.50
CA LYS A 308 13.53 16.37 16.27
C LYS A 308 13.22 16.59 17.76
N PRO A 309 12.29 15.85 18.38
CA PRO A 309 12.07 15.90 19.82
C PRO A 309 13.21 15.23 20.59
N ASP A 310 13.31 15.55 21.88
CA ASP A 310 14.11 14.80 22.84
C ASP A 310 13.46 13.43 23.05
N ILE A 311 14.28 12.39 23.07
CA ILE A 311 13.82 11.01 23.22
C ILE A 311 14.60 10.35 24.35
N ASN A 312 13.93 10.15 25.48
CA ASN A 312 14.52 9.55 26.67
C ASN A 312 14.03 8.12 26.83
N LEU A 313 14.95 7.17 26.84
CA LEU A 313 14.63 5.78 27.10
C LEU A 313 14.58 5.52 28.62
N THR A 314 13.69 4.65 29.06
CA THR A 314 13.69 4.04 30.39
C THR A 314 13.55 2.53 30.25
N GLY A 315 14.20 1.76 31.14
CA GLY A 315 14.33 0.31 30.99
C GLY A 315 15.54 -0.14 30.15
N HIS A 316 16.62 0.64 30.14
CA HIS A 316 17.86 0.46 29.36
C HIS A 316 18.57 -0.90 29.45
N LEU A 317 18.15 -1.79 30.35
CA LEU A 317 18.82 -3.08 30.53
C LEU A 317 18.62 -4.01 29.32
N HIS A 318 17.48 -3.90 28.65
CA HIS A 318 17.10 -4.76 27.52
C HIS A 318 16.85 -3.99 26.23
N PHE A 319 16.76 -2.66 26.33
CA PHE A 319 16.43 -1.80 25.22
C PHE A 319 17.58 -0.82 24.99
N VAL A 320 17.95 -0.64 23.73
CA VAL A 320 18.95 0.34 23.32
C VAL A 320 18.32 1.29 22.31
N LYS A 321 18.70 2.56 22.38
CA LYS A 321 18.32 3.57 21.41
C LYS A 321 19.56 4.10 20.72
N THR A 322 19.52 4.16 19.40
CA THR A 322 20.52 4.86 18.58
C THR A 322 19.90 6.12 17.94
N ALA A 323 20.63 6.75 17.03
CA ALA A 323 20.14 7.91 16.29
C ALA A 323 18.95 7.59 15.38
N SER A 324 18.84 6.34 14.90
CA SER A 324 17.89 5.91 13.86
C SER A 324 17.28 4.53 14.14
N GLU A 325 17.51 3.93 15.30
CA GLU A 325 17.08 2.56 15.60
C GLU A 325 16.70 2.41 17.08
N PHE A 326 15.78 1.48 17.34
CA PHE A 326 15.56 0.90 18.66
C PHE A 326 15.93 -0.57 18.62
N TRP A 327 16.64 -1.02 19.65
CA TRP A 327 17.08 -2.40 19.74
C TRP A 327 16.43 -3.08 20.95
N PHE A 328 16.19 -4.37 20.83
CA PHE A 328 15.87 -5.25 21.93
C PHE A 328 16.89 -6.39 22.01
N ASP A 329 17.60 -6.44 23.13
CA ASP A 329 18.63 -7.41 23.47
C ASP A 329 18.32 -7.95 24.89
N PRO A 330 17.62 -9.10 25.00
CA PRO A 330 17.14 -9.60 26.27
C PRO A 330 18.28 -10.17 27.12
N LEU A 331 18.35 -9.75 28.38
CA LEU A 331 19.26 -10.32 29.40
C LEU A 331 18.52 -11.18 30.44
N ALA A 332 17.22 -11.38 30.21
CA ALA A 332 16.35 -12.18 31.04
C ALA A 332 15.24 -12.82 30.17
N ASN A 333 14.82 -14.02 30.54
CA ASN A 333 13.73 -14.72 29.88
C ASN A 333 12.38 -14.09 30.27
N GLY A 334 11.39 -14.24 29.39
CA GLY A 334 10.04 -13.74 29.60
C GLY A 334 9.85 -12.31 29.10
N GLN A 335 8.69 -11.74 29.44
CA GLN A 335 8.29 -10.42 28.99
C GLN A 335 9.16 -9.33 29.63
N GLN A 336 9.75 -8.50 28.78
CA GLN A 336 10.46 -7.28 29.14
C GLN A 336 9.64 -6.06 28.72
N SER A 337 9.78 -4.99 29.50
CA SER A 337 9.07 -3.74 29.25
C SER A 337 9.98 -2.55 29.49
N GLY A 338 9.79 -1.52 28.68
CA GLY A 338 10.47 -0.24 28.78
C GLY A 338 9.53 0.87 28.35
N SER A 339 10.02 2.11 28.35
CA SER A 339 9.26 3.20 27.76
C SER A 339 10.15 4.27 27.17
N ILE A 340 9.66 4.91 26.15
CA ILE A 340 10.27 6.08 25.52
C ILE A 340 9.43 7.28 25.86
N GLU A 341 10.03 8.27 26.50
CA GLU A 341 9.44 9.61 26.63
C GLU A 341 9.82 10.45 25.41
N VAL A 342 8.83 11.10 24.81
CA VAL A 342 8.99 12.08 23.74
C VAL A 342 8.72 13.46 24.32
N SER A 343 9.72 14.34 24.31
CA SER A 343 9.62 15.69 24.90
C SER A 343 10.32 16.76 24.05
N PHE A 344 10.09 18.03 24.40
CA PHE A 344 10.75 19.18 23.78
C PHE A 344 11.49 20.01 24.83
N ALA A 345 11.97 19.36 25.89
CA ALA A 345 12.59 20.00 27.06
C ALA A 345 13.85 20.80 26.70
N SER A 346 14.68 20.30 25.79
CA SER A 346 15.87 21.01 25.28
C SER A 346 15.52 22.30 24.53
N MET A 347 14.28 22.42 24.07
CA MET A 347 13.72 23.60 23.40
C MET A 347 12.79 24.42 24.30
N GLY A 348 12.80 24.16 25.62
CA GLY A 348 11.98 24.87 26.62
C GLY A 348 10.52 24.41 26.68
N GLY A 349 10.15 23.34 25.97
CA GLY A 349 8.83 22.72 26.02
C GLY A 349 8.68 21.66 27.11
N ALA A 350 7.47 21.13 27.23
CA ALA A 350 7.13 20.01 28.13
C ALA A 350 7.25 18.64 27.43
N VAL A 351 6.85 17.58 28.14
CA VAL A 351 6.70 16.22 27.60
C VAL A 351 5.46 16.17 26.70
N ALA A 352 5.60 15.59 25.50
CA ALA A 352 4.50 15.39 24.55
C ALA A 352 3.75 14.09 24.86
N GLY A 353 4.46 13.02 25.24
CA GLY A 353 3.86 11.74 25.59
C GLY A 353 4.92 10.65 25.71
N SER A 354 4.46 9.41 25.84
CA SER A 354 5.34 8.24 25.90
C SER A 354 4.86 7.11 24.99
N LEU A 355 5.81 6.29 24.57
CA LEU A 355 5.59 5.03 23.87
C LEU A 355 6.05 3.89 24.78
N SER A 356 5.25 2.83 24.87
CA SER A 356 5.63 1.63 25.61
C SER A 356 6.54 0.76 24.74
N LEU A 357 7.54 0.13 25.33
CA LEU A 357 8.37 -0.88 24.66
C LEU A 357 8.06 -2.25 25.24
N ALA A 358 7.97 -3.26 24.37
CA ALA A 358 7.75 -4.63 24.80
C ALA A 358 8.54 -5.61 23.95
N GLY A 359 9.21 -6.57 24.58
CA GLY A 359 9.88 -7.67 23.90
C GLY A 359 9.96 -8.88 24.81
N LYS A 360 10.03 -10.09 24.25
CA LYS A 360 10.11 -11.33 25.01
C LYS A 360 11.47 -12.00 24.81
N GLY A 361 12.23 -12.15 25.90
CA GLY A 361 13.46 -12.94 25.90
C GLY A 361 13.15 -14.44 25.99
N VAL A 362 13.78 -15.25 25.15
CA VAL A 362 13.55 -16.70 25.08
C VAL A 362 14.81 -17.45 25.46
N ALA A 363 14.68 -18.48 26.29
CA ALA A 363 15.79 -19.32 26.70
C ALA A 363 16.32 -20.16 25.52
N PRO A 364 17.60 -20.57 25.53
CA PRO A 364 18.10 -21.60 24.64
C PRO A 364 17.32 -22.92 24.77
N GLU A 365 17.15 -23.63 23.66
CA GLU A 365 16.71 -25.01 23.63
C GLU A 365 17.76 -25.92 24.25
N THR A 366 17.31 -26.73 25.20
CA THR A 366 18.20 -27.66 25.89
C THR A 366 17.82 -29.10 25.61
N TYR A 367 18.83 -29.89 25.24
CA TYR A 367 18.69 -31.31 24.91
C TYR A 367 19.57 -32.17 25.80
N PHE A 368 19.05 -33.30 26.25
CA PHE A 368 19.80 -34.27 27.03
C PHE A 368 19.81 -35.62 26.32
N PHE A 369 20.99 -36.05 25.90
CA PHE A 369 21.22 -37.39 25.37
C PHE A 369 21.33 -38.38 26.52
N ASP A 370 20.30 -39.22 26.71
CA ASP A 370 20.28 -40.18 27.80
C ASP A 370 21.30 -41.30 27.60
N ALA A 371 22.40 -41.20 28.34
CA ALA A 371 23.48 -42.19 28.32
C ALA A 371 23.03 -43.57 28.82
N GLY A 372 21.98 -43.64 29.65
CA GLY A 372 21.43 -44.89 30.16
C GLY A 372 20.72 -45.69 29.08
N SER A 373 19.77 -45.07 28.36
CA SER A 373 19.12 -45.71 27.21
C SER A 373 20.11 -46.01 26.08
N TRP A 374 21.10 -45.14 25.84
CA TRP A 374 22.19 -45.40 24.88
C TRP A 374 22.93 -46.71 25.17
N GLU A 375 23.42 -46.85 26.41
CA GLU A 375 24.21 -48.00 26.82
C GLU A 375 23.36 -49.28 26.79
N THR A 376 22.11 -49.19 27.27
CA THR A 376 21.16 -50.30 27.25
C THR A 376 20.91 -50.79 25.82
N GLN A 377 20.60 -49.87 24.91
CA GLN A 377 20.26 -50.21 23.54
C GLN A 377 21.45 -50.76 22.76
N LEU A 378 22.66 -50.21 22.93
CA LEU A 378 23.85 -50.76 22.28
C LEU A 378 24.25 -52.14 22.82
N LEU A 379 24.01 -52.42 24.10
CA LEU A 379 24.20 -53.78 24.64
C LEU A 379 23.22 -54.77 24.02
N GLU A 380 21.98 -54.38 23.73
CA GLU A 380 21.05 -55.26 23.00
C GLU A 380 21.52 -55.56 21.58
N VAL A 381 21.99 -54.53 20.86
CA VAL A 381 22.56 -54.69 19.51
C VAL A 381 23.80 -55.59 19.54
N PHE A 382 24.69 -55.39 20.51
CA PHE A 382 25.91 -56.19 20.67
C PHE A 382 25.60 -57.65 21.01
N ASN A 383 24.68 -57.89 21.94
CA ASN A 383 24.32 -59.24 22.40
C ASN A 383 23.38 -59.97 21.44
N ASN A 384 22.86 -59.30 20.42
CA ASN A 384 21.78 -59.81 19.56
C ASN A 384 20.60 -60.30 20.41
N THR A 385 20.18 -59.49 21.38
CA THR A 385 19.12 -59.86 22.35
C THR A 385 17.85 -60.26 21.61
N GLY A 386 17.28 -61.42 21.96
CA GLY A 386 16.07 -61.94 21.33
C GLY A 386 16.20 -62.23 19.82
N ASN A 387 17.42 -62.38 19.30
CA ASN A 387 17.73 -62.57 17.87
C ASN A 387 17.29 -61.42 16.93
N LYS A 388 17.01 -60.23 17.48
CA LYS A 388 16.51 -59.08 16.72
C LYS A 388 17.55 -58.46 15.77
N TYR A 389 18.84 -58.59 16.07
CA TYR A 389 19.97 -57.93 15.39
C TYR A 389 20.87 -58.93 14.64
N SER A 390 20.29 -60.01 14.12
CA SER A 390 21.02 -61.07 13.40
C SER A 390 21.74 -60.57 12.14
N PHE A 391 21.30 -59.44 11.58
CA PHE A 391 21.91 -58.77 10.43
C PHE A 391 23.20 -58.01 10.77
N VAL A 392 23.48 -57.75 12.06
CA VAL A 392 24.68 -57.02 12.47
C VAL A 392 25.90 -57.92 12.35
N THR A 393 26.92 -57.44 11.66
CA THR A 393 28.17 -58.18 11.40
C THR A 393 29.12 -58.16 12.60
N ALA A 394 30.13 -59.04 12.59
CA ALA A 394 31.18 -59.03 13.61
C ALA A 394 31.99 -57.71 13.60
N ALA A 395 32.25 -57.14 12.42
CA ALA A 395 32.95 -55.86 12.29
C ALA A 395 32.15 -54.69 12.91
N GLN A 396 30.85 -54.64 12.65
CA GLN A 396 29.94 -53.68 13.27
C GLN A 396 29.87 -53.85 14.80
N ARG A 397 29.77 -55.10 15.30
CA ARG A 397 29.81 -55.37 16.75
C ARG A 397 31.12 -54.91 17.39
N ALA A 398 32.25 -55.03 16.70
CA ALA A 398 33.54 -54.54 17.19
C ALA A 398 33.60 -53.01 17.35
N LEU A 399 32.67 -52.24 16.76
CA LEU A 399 32.57 -50.80 17.00
C LEU A 399 32.01 -50.46 18.39
N ILE A 400 31.28 -51.40 19.02
CA ILE A 400 30.51 -51.17 20.25
C ILE A 400 30.78 -52.22 21.35
N ASP A 401 31.79 -53.06 21.18
CA ASP A 401 32.10 -54.23 22.02
C ASP A 401 32.59 -53.89 23.44
N THR A 402 33.11 -52.69 23.65
CA THR A 402 33.60 -52.20 24.96
C THR A 402 32.84 -50.96 25.40
N ALA A 403 32.66 -50.82 26.71
CA ALA A 403 32.03 -49.62 27.30
C ALA A 403 32.74 -48.33 26.87
N ALA A 404 34.08 -48.33 26.79
CA ALA A 404 34.85 -47.17 26.35
C ALA A 404 34.50 -46.73 24.92
N LYS A 405 34.32 -47.67 23.98
CA LYS A 405 33.90 -47.34 22.61
C LYS A 405 32.47 -46.80 22.56
N ARG A 406 31.55 -47.38 23.34
CA ARG A 406 30.16 -46.91 23.41
C ARG A 406 30.07 -45.49 23.98
N THR A 407 30.80 -45.20 25.04
CA THR A 407 30.89 -43.84 25.62
C THR A 407 31.52 -42.84 24.65
N ALA A 408 32.62 -43.22 23.98
CA ALA A 408 33.27 -42.36 23.01
C ALA A 408 32.34 -42.02 21.82
N LEU A 409 31.61 -43.01 21.31
CA LEU A 409 30.67 -42.81 20.21
C LEU A 409 29.53 -41.85 20.58
N LEU A 410 28.98 -41.95 21.80
CA LEU A 410 27.96 -41.00 22.28
C LEU A 410 28.49 -39.56 22.33
N ALA A 411 29.72 -39.38 22.85
CA ALA A 411 30.37 -38.07 22.87
C ALA A 411 30.60 -37.51 21.45
N ASP A 412 31.00 -38.37 20.52
CA ASP A 412 31.19 -38.01 19.11
C ASP A 412 29.89 -37.57 18.42
N ILE A 413 28.77 -38.21 18.73
CA ILE A 413 27.44 -37.88 18.18
C ILE A 413 26.95 -36.53 18.72
N ARG A 414 27.09 -36.31 20.03
CA ARG A 414 26.77 -35.02 20.67
C ARG A 414 27.55 -33.88 20.02
N ALA A 415 28.87 -34.06 19.89
CA ALA A 415 29.74 -33.07 19.27
C ALA A 415 29.39 -32.83 17.79
N GLN A 416 29.10 -33.89 17.02
CA GLN A 416 28.73 -33.74 15.62
C GLN A 416 27.38 -33.05 15.43
N SER A 417 26.39 -33.35 16.28
CA SER A 417 25.06 -32.71 16.22
C SER A 417 25.17 -31.22 16.50
N GLN A 418 25.89 -30.85 17.58
CA GLN A 418 26.13 -29.45 17.94
C GLN A 418 26.91 -28.71 16.84
N LYS A 419 27.95 -29.36 16.27
CA LYS A 419 28.77 -28.77 15.22
C LYS A 419 27.95 -28.31 14.01
N LEU A 420 26.88 -29.02 13.63
CA LEU A 420 26.04 -28.64 12.49
C LEU A 420 25.30 -27.32 12.73
N TYR A 421 24.81 -27.08 13.95
CA TYR A 421 24.20 -25.80 14.34
C TYR A 421 25.26 -24.69 14.42
N ASP A 422 26.40 -24.98 15.04
CA ASP A 422 27.49 -24.01 15.21
C ASP A 422 28.07 -23.55 13.86
N ASP A 423 28.34 -24.49 12.94
CA ASP A 423 28.84 -24.21 11.59
C ASP A 423 27.85 -23.34 10.79
N ALA A 424 26.55 -23.51 11.04
CA ALA A 424 25.50 -22.71 10.41
C ALA A 424 25.35 -21.30 11.04
N GLY A 425 25.98 -21.05 12.19
CA GLY A 425 25.80 -19.84 12.99
C GLY A 425 24.47 -19.81 13.74
N LEU A 426 23.83 -20.97 13.94
CA LEU A 426 22.56 -21.09 14.66
C LEU A 426 22.83 -21.18 16.16
N LYS A 427 22.53 -20.10 16.88
CA LYS A 427 22.56 -20.04 18.35
C LYS A 427 21.28 -20.61 18.94
N GLY A 428 21.31 -20.89 20.24
CA GLY A 428 20.11 -21.28 20.99
C GLY A 428 19.80 -22.77 21.02
N VAL A 429 20.69 -23.65 20.54
CA VAL A 429 20.62 -25.10 20.76
C VAL A 429 21.81 -25.52 21.64
N GLN A 430 21.53 -26.18 22.77
CA GLN A 430 22.55 -26.52 23.77
C GLN A 430 22.33 -27.92 24.37
N GLU A 431 23.42 -28.66 24.57
CA GLU A 431 23.38 -29.88 25.40
C GLU A 431 23.30 -29.50 26.89
N ALA A 432 22.43 -30.18 27.64
CA ALA A 432 22.26 -30.00 29.07
C ALA A 432 22.44 -31.31 29.85
N ALA A 433 22.63 -31.20 31.16
CA ALA A 433 22.66 -32.35 32.07
C ALA A 433 21.25 -32.83 32.44
N ALA A 434 21.11 -34.10 32.86
CA ALA A 434 19.82 -34.67 33.25
C ALA A 434 19.12 -33.89 34.38
N GLY A 435 17.78 -33.83 34.34
CA GLY A 435 16.94 -33.45 35.50
C GLY A 435 16.41 -32.00 35.55
N GLY A 436 16.57 -31.21 34.48
CA GLY A 436 15.92 -29.89 34.36
C GLY A 436 14.46 -29.99 33.92
N ALA A 437 13.59 -29.13 34.45
CA ALA A 437 12.14 -29.16 34.22
C ALA A 437 11.69 -28.81 32.78
N SER A 438 12.62 -28.46 31.88
CA SER A 438 12.34 -28.02 30.50
C SER A 438 13.31 -28.61 29.48
N ILE A 439 13.93 -29.76 29.80
CA ILE A 439 14.94 -30.40 28.94
C ILE A 439 14.29 -31.46 28.06
N ASN A 440 14.51 -31.36 26.75
CA ASN A 440 14.07 -32.38 25.81
C ASN A 440 14.99 -33.59 25.90
N THR A 441 14.43 -34.74 26.28
CA THR A 441 15.20 -35.98 26.40
C THR A 441 15.29 -36.67 25.05
N ILE A 442 16.52 -36.96 24.64
CA ILE A 442 16.84 -37.81 23.50
C ILE A 442 17.09 -39.20 24.05
N THR A 443 16.19 -40.12 23.72
CA THR A 443 16.21 -41.52 24.16
C THR A 443 16.63 -42.44 23.03
N PHE A 444 17.25 -43.55 23.39
CA PHE A 444 17.67 -44.57 22.44
C PHE A 444 16.90 -45.86 22.67
N THR A 445 16.32 -46.43 21.61
CA THR A 445 15.41 -47.57 21.74
C THR A 445 15.50 -48.54 20.56
N ASP A 446 14.82 -49.66 20.70
CA ASP A 446 14.69 -50.68 19.65
C ASP A 446 13.68 -50.21 18.60
N GLY A 447 14.14 -50.10 17.36
CA GLY A 447 13.30 -49.78 16.21
C GLY A 447 13.26 -50.88 15.16
N THR A 448 13.64 -52.11 15.50
CA THR A 448 13.65 -53.23 14.53
C THR A 448 12.27 -53.55 13.97
N ALA A 449 11.19 -53.17 14.66
CA ALA A 449 9.82 -53.23 14.16
C ALA A 449 9.57 -52.31 12.95
N PHE A 450 10.39 -51.28 12.76
CA PHE A 450 10.29 -50.31 11.68
C PHE A 450 11.21 -50.64 10.50
N ILE A 451 11.78 -51.85 10.44
CA ILE A 451 12.59 -52.32 9.32
C ILE A 451 11.70 -52.91 8.23
N SER A 452 11.85 -52.39 7.00
CA SER A 452 11.24 -52.94 5.79
C SER A 452 12.15 -53.99 5.14
N ARG A 453 11.56 -55.03 4.55
CA ARG A 453 12.27 -56.12 3.87
C ARG A 453 11.60 -56.49 2.56
N ASP A 454 12.41 -56.86 1.56
CA ASP A 454 11.88 -57.41 0.31
C ASP A 454 11.51 -58.90 0.43
N GLY A 455 11.00 -59.48 -0.67
CA GLY A 455 10.64 -60.90 -0.76
C GLY A 455 11.80 -61.88 -0.59
N THR A 456 13.05 -61.40 -0.56
CA THR A 456 14.25 -62.21 -0.26
C THR A 456 14.68 -62.12 1.21
N GLY A 457 14.02 -61.26 2.00
CA GLY A 457 14.35 -60.96 3.38
C GLY A 457 15.47 -59.95 3.55
N ALA A 458 15.97 -59.36 2.45
CA ALA A 458 16.95 -58.29 2.48
C ALA A 458 16.29 -57.01 3.02
N ILE A 459 17.04 -56.26 3.84
CA ILE A 459 16.54 -55.00 4.41
C ILE A 459 16.49 -53.96 3.30
N THR A 460 15.30 -53.40 3.09
CA THR A 460 15.06 -52.34 2.11
C THR A 460 14.81 -51.00 2.77
N GLY A 461 14.48 -50.92 4.06
CA GLY A 461 14.20 -49.64 4.72
C GLY A 461 14.21 -49.76 6.23
N ALA A 462 14.31 -48.64 6.93
CA ALA A 462 14.35 -48.57 8.39
C ALA A 462 14.22 -47.13 8.92
N THR A 463 13.24 -46.87 9.78
CA THR A 463 13.11 -45.60 10.49
C THR A 463 14.31 -45.35 11.40
N LEU A 464 14.89 -44.15 11.36
CA LEU A 464 16.18 -43.86 12.01
C LEU A 464 16.04 -43.08 13.31
N GLY A 465 15.02 -42.23 13.39
CA GLY A 465 14.70 -41.41 14.53
C GLY A 465 13.24 -40.97 14.47
N GLY A 466 12.79 -40.30 15.51
CA GLY A 466 11.49 -39.64 15.50
C GLY A 466 11.35 -38.64 16.64
N ALA A 467 10.82 -37.47 16.31
CA ALA A 467 10.41 -36.44 17.25
C ALA A 467 8.87 -36.44 17.35
N THR A 468 8.32 -36.59 18.55
CA THR A 468 6.88 -36.89 18.73
C THR A 468 6.00 -35.67 19.04
N SER A 469 6.57 -34.47 19.17
CA SER A 469 5.95 -33.42 20.00
C SER A 469 6.12 -31.99 19.50
N ALA A 470 6.63 -31.78 18.28
CA ALA A 470 6.87 -30.43 17.76
C ALA A 470 5.76 -29.89 16.84
N PHE A 471 4.68 -30.65 16.67
CA PHE A 471 3.67 -30.40 15.64
C PHE A 471 2.24 -30.56 16.14
N ALA A 472 1.98 -30.35 17.44
CA ALA A 472 0.61 -30.04 17.83
C ALA A 472 0.29 -28.60 17.34
N GLU A 473 -0.98 -28.32 17.05
CA GLU A 473 -1.47 -27.00 16.60
C GLU A 473 -1.06 -25.83 17.55
N ALA A 474 -0.63 -26.14 18.77
CA ALA A 474 -0.13 -25.18 19.76
C ALA A 474 1.36 -24.79 19.61
N ASP A 475 2.13 -25.48 18.76
CA ASP A 475 3.61 -25.36 18.72
C ASP A 475 4.09 -24.52 17.53
N ILE A 476 3.53 -24.77 16.34
CA ILE A 476 3.78 -24.01 15.11
C ILE A 476 2.44 -23.76 14.43
N ASP A 477 2.11 -22.49 14.23
CA ASP A 477 0.89 -22.09 13.54
C ASP A 477 1.13 -22.08 12.02
N PHE A 478 1.15 -23.27 11.43
CA PHE A 478 1.32 -23.43 9.98
C PHE A 478 0.22 -22.70 9.19
N ASP A 479 -0.98 -22.58 9.75
CA ASP A 479 -2.10 -21.86 9.13
C ASP A 479 -1.78 -20.38 9.01
N THR A 480 -1.30 -19.77 10.09
CA THR A 480 -0.84 -18.38 10.10
C THR A 480 0.39 -18.20 9.20
N ILE A 481 1.35 -19.12 9.21
CA ILE A 481 2.55 -19.04 8.35
C ILE A 481 2.17 -19.03 6.86
N ILE A 482 1.29 -19.94 6.43
CA ILE A 482 0.83 -20.01 5.04
C ILE A 482 -0.04 -18.80 4.69
N ASP A 483 -0.87 -18.30 5.63
CA ASP A 483 -1.66 -17.08 5.40
C ASP A 483 -0.78 -15.85 5.27
N LEU A 484 0.25 -15.72 6.10
CA LEU A 484 1.21 -14.62 6.01
C LEU A 484 1.98 -14.68 4.69
N TYR A 485 2.36 -15.87 4.23
CA TYR A 485 3.00 -16.01 2.92
C TYR A 485 2.05 -15.63 1.79
N THR A 486 0.82 -16.15 1.79
CA THR A 486 -0.18 -15.89 0.74
C THR A 486 -0.54 -14.41 0.68
N ASN A 487 -0.77 -13.80 1.84
CA ASN A 487 -1.15 -12.39 1.99
C ASN A 487 0.05 -11.46 2.19
N ARG A 488 1.28 -11.88 1.89
CA ARG A 488 2.50 -11.09 2.14
C ARG A 488 2.47 -9.67 1.57
N ASN A 489 1.78 -9.49 0.44
CA ASN A 489 1.62 -8.18 -0.21
C ASN A 489 0.66 -7.24 0.55
N ASN A 490 -0.04 -7.73 1.58
CA ASN A 490 -0.88 -6.92 2.45
C ASN A 490 -0.13 -6.24 3.58
N TYR A 491 1.16 -6.54 3.75
CA TYR A 491 1.97 -6.03 4.84
C TYR A 491 3.22 -5.34 4.28
N ASN A 492 3.75 -4.36 5.01
CA ASN A 492 5.12 -3.96 4.76
C ASN A 492 6.07 -5.08 5.26
N LYS A 493 7.34 -5.05 4.83
CA LYS A 493 8.26 -6.15 5.10
C LYS A 493 8.60 -6.34 6.59
N TYR A 494 8.57 -5.29 7.40
CA TYR A 494 8.90 -5.38 8.83
C TYR A 494 7.72 -5.92 9.63
N GLU A 495 6.51 -5.44 9.33
CA GLU A 495 5.28 -5.99 9.91
C GLU A 495 5.13 -7.48 9.56
N LEU A 496 5.31 -7.85 8.29
CA LEU A 496 5.28 -9.26 7.86
C LEU A 496 6.28 -10.09 8.67
N ALA A 497 7.50 -9.57 8.84
CA ALA A 497 8.56 -10.26 9.56
C ALA A 497 8.25 -10.40 11.05
N PHE A 498 7.69 -9.37 11.68
CA PHE A 498 7.21 -9.42 13.07
C PHE A 498 6.13 -10.49 13.25
N ARG A 499 5.08 -10.46 12.42
CA ARG A 499 3.96 -11.41 12.47
C ARG A 499 4.45 -12.85 12.25
N ALA A 500 5.33 -13.07 11.29
CA ALA A 500 5.88 -14.39 11.00
C ALA A 500 6.77 -14.91 12.13
N ALA A 501 7.63 -14.06 12.71
CA ALA A 501 8.45 -14.44 13.86
C ALA A 501 7.63 -14.73 15.12
N GLN A 502 6.42 -14.17 15.23
CA GLN A 502 5.45 -14.50 16.28
C GLN A 502 4.67 -15.79 15.99
N ALA A 503 4.70 -16.33 14.77
CA ALA A 503 3.98 -17.55 14.39
C ALA A 503 4.90 -18.79 14.34
N ILE A 504 6.19 -18.59 14.06
CA ILE A 504 7.18 -19.67 13.94
C ILE A 504 7.72 -20.04 15.33
N ASN A 505 7.51 -21.30 15.72
CA ASN A 505 8.10 -21.97 16.89
C ASN A 505 7.78 -21.28 18.25
N ASN A 506 6.50 -21.23 18.62
CA ASN A 506 6.03 -20.59 19.86
C ASN A 506 6.10 -21.48 21.09
N THR A 507 6.02 -22.79 20.90
CA THR A 507 6.13 -23.80 21.96
C THR A 507 7.14 -24.84 21.51
N ARG A 508 8.13 -25.10 22.35
CA ARG A 508 9.33 -25.84 21.99
C ARG A 508 9.34 -27.19 22.67
N GLY A 509 9.66 -28.25 21.93
CA GLY A 509 10.23 -29.47 22.50
C GLY A 509 9.42 -30.77 22.42
N GLY A 510 9.62 -31.58 23.46
CA GLY A 510 9.20 -32.97 23.69
C GLY A 510 10.14 -34.05 23.11
N PRO A 511 9.80 -35.35 23.26
CA PRO A 511 10.80 -36.39 23.26
C PRO A 511 11.23 -36.79 21.86
N ILE A 512 12.54 -37.02 21.74
CA ILE A 512 13.19 -37.53 20.54
C ILE A 512 13.63 -38.97 20.82
N ALA A 513 13.35 -39.86 19.88
CA ALA A 513 13.76 -41.25 19.92
C ALA A 513 14.75 -41.55 18.79
N PHE A 514 15.78 -42.32 19.10
CA PHE A 514 16.76 -42.85 18.15
C PHE A 514 16.64 -44.36 18.07
N TYR A 515 16.48 -44.88 16.85
CA TYR A 515 16.36 -46.31 16.59
C TYR A 515 17.72 -46.91 16.23
N ILE A 516 18.63 -46.97 17.21
CA ILE A 516 20.06 -47.26 16.98
C ILE A 516 20.30 -48.55 16.17
N GLY A 517 19.55 -49.62 16.45
CA GLY A 517 19.73 -50.91 15.78
C GLY A 517 19.64 -50.84 14.26
N ASN A 518 18.85 -49.89 13.76
CA ASN A 518 18.56 -49.71 12.33
C ASN A 518 19.78 -49.16 11.57
N TYR A 519 20.68 -48.43 12.23
CA TYR A 519 21.92 -47.91 11.60
C TYR A 519 22.92 -49.04 11.26
N PHE A 520 22.81 -50.17 11.95
CA PHE A 520 23.63 -51.35 11.70
C PHE A 520 23.08 -52.24 10.57
N ALA A 521 21.89 -51.94 10.04
CA ALA A 521 21.29 -52.67 8.93
C ALA A 521 21.94 -52.36 7.57
N PHE A 522 22.65 -51.23 7.45
CA PHE A 522 23.16 -50.72 6.17
C PHE A 522 24.69 -50.83 6.07
N PRO A 523 25.22 -51.74 5.24
CA PRO A 523 26.65 -51.83 4.97
C PRO A 523 27.17 -50.53 4.33
N GLY A 524 28.27 -49.98 4.86
CA GLY A 524 28.91 -48.77 4.32
C GLY A 524 28.61 -47.47 5.09
N THR A 525 27.71 -47.50 6.08
CA THR A 525 27.44 -46.40 7.02
C THR A 525 27.85 -46.75 8.46
N SER A 526 27.86 -48.04 8.81
CA SER A 526 28.26 -48.60 10.11
C SER A 526 29.45 -49.56 10.01
N ASP A 527 30.23 -49.49 8.94
CA ASP A 527 31.48 -50.23 8.73
C ASP A 527 32.66 -49.67 9.53
N ASN A 528 32.60 -48.40 9.96
CA ASN A 528 33.54 -47.82 10.92
C ASN A 528 32.89 -46.76 11.82
N ALA A 529 33.57 -46.42 12.92
CA ALA A 529 33.07 -45.49 13.93
C ALA A 529 32.85 -44.06 13.39
N THR A 530 33.67 -43.60 12.45
CA THR A 530 33.58 -42.25 11.88
C THR A 530 32.31 -42.06 11.04
N LYS A 531 31.96 -43.04 10.22
CA LYS A 531 30.74 -43.00 9.41
C LYS A 531 29.48 -43.11 10.26
N LEU A 532 29.55 -43.93 11.32
CA LEU A 532 28.48 -44.08 12.29
C LEU A 532 28.25 -42.77 13.06
N LYS A 533 29.34 -42.09 13.47
CA LYS A 533 29.31 -40.74 14.05
C LYS A 533 28.60 -39.74 13.13
N PHE A 534 28.98 -39.67 11.85
CA PHE A 534 28.35 -38.70 10.93
C PHE A 534 26.87 -38.99 10.72
N SER A 535 26.51 -40.26 10.57
CA SER A 535 25.13 -40.68 10.37
C SER A 535 24.26 -40.32 11.58
N LEU A 536 24.67 -40.73 12.78
CA LEU A 536 23.92 -40.48 14.02
C LEU A 536 23.96 -39.01 14.43
N GLY A 537 25.07 -38.30 14.22
CA GLY A 537 25.18 -36.86 14.51
C GLY A 537 24.32 -36.00 13.60
N LYS A 538 24.22 -36.35 12.30
CA LYS A 538 23.27 -35.71 11.39
C LYS A 538 21.84 -35.96 11.84
N THR A 539 21.48 -37.20 12.18
CA THR A 539 20.12 -37.48 12.70
C THR A 539 19.87 -36.71 13.99
N GLY A 540 20.87 -36.59 14.88
CA GLY A 540 20.88 -35.69 16.04
C GLY A 540 20.37 -34.30 15.69
N ALA A 541 21.04 -33.65 14.74
CA ALA A 541 20.66 -32.32 14.32
C ALA A 541 19.29 -32.28 13.61
N HIS A 542 18.95 -33.31 12.83
CA HIS A 542 17.69 -33.44 12.09
C HIS A 542 16.47 -33.52 13.00
N GLU A 543 16.48 -34.42 13.99
CA GLU A 543 15.37 -34.58 14.93
C GLU A 543 15.21 -33.37 15.85
N ILE A 544 16.33 -32.76 16.27
CA ILE A 544 16.32 -31.47 16.96
C ILE A 544 15.69 -30.39 16.06
N GLY A 545 15.95 -30.45 14.76
CA GLY A 545 15.38 -29.57 13.76
C GLY A 545 13.84 -29.64 13.72
N HIS A 546 13.28 -30.84 13.82
CA HIS A 546 11.84 -31.02 13.97
C HIS A 546 11.31 -30.36 15.24
N ASN A 547 11.99 -30.50 16.38
CA ASN A 547 11.60 -29.86 17.65
C ASN A 547 11.60 -28.33 17.66
N ILE A 548 12.27 -27.69 16.70
CA ILE A 548 12.24 -26.24 16.48
C ILE A 548 11.38 -25.86 15.25
N GLY A 549 10.65 -26.82 14.70
CA GLY A 549 9.64 -26.60 13.66
C GLY A 549 10.09 -26.69 12.22
N LEU A 550 11.26 -27.27 11.96
CA LEU A 550 11.70 -27.52 10.60
C LEU A 550 11.01 -28.76 10.00
N THR A 551 10.74 -28.70 8.70
CA THR A 551 10.19 -29.80 7.92
C THR A 551 11.25 -30.44 7.02
N HIS A 552 10.93 -31.60 6.45
CA HIS A 552 11.83 -32.24 5.51
C HIS A 552 12.08 -31.38 4.26
N THR A 553 13.32 -31.33 3.81
CA THR A 553 13.67 -30.74 2.50
C THR A 553 13.68 -31.77 1.38
N LEU A 554 13.78 -33.04 1.73
CA LEU A 554 13.72 -34.21 0.85
C LEU A 554 13.07 -35.35 1.62
N GLN A 555 12.10 -36.02 1.02
CA GLN A 555 11.40 -37.18 1.58
C GLN A 555 11.39 -38.32 0.55
N GLY A 556 12.00 -39.45 0.90
CA GLY A 556 12.24 -40.56 -0.02
C GLY A 556 13.05 -40.13 -1.24
N SER A 557 12.48 -40.26 -2.43
CA SER A 557 13.05 -39.75 -3.69
C SER A 557 12.54 -38.35 -4.07
N THR A 558 11.62 -37.78 -3.30
CA THR A 558 10.97 -36.51 -3.61
C THR A 558 11.72 -35.37 -2.94
N VAL A 559 12.22 -34.44 -3.76
CA VAL A 559 12.77 -33.18 -3.28
C VAL A 559 11.59 -32.27 -2.94
N LEU A 560 11.37 -31.99 -1.66
CA LEU A 560 10.29 -31.12 -1.20
C LEU A 560 10.66 -29.65 -1.34
N ILE A 561 11.95 -29.34 -1.25
CA ILE A 561 12.49 -27.99 -1.42
C ILE A 561 13.67 -28.04 -2.38
N ALA A 562 13.62 -27.26 -3.45
CA ALA A 562 14.63 -27.25 -4.51
C ALA A 562 16.04 -27.02 -3.94
N GLY A 563 16.97 -27.93 -4.27
CA GLY A 563 18.33 -27.94 -3.73
C GLY A 563 18.44 -28.48 -2.29
N GLY A 564 17.36 -29.05 -1.75
CA GLY A 564 17.24 -29.53 -0.39
C GLY A 564 17.92 -30.87 -0.09
N GLY A 565 18.46 -31.59 -1.07
CA GLY A 565 18.98 -32.96 -0.88
C GLY A 565 20.28 -33.09 -0.09
N ASN A 566 21.02 -31.98 0.10
CA ASN A 566 22.22 -31.91 0.97
C ASN A 566 21.96 -31.11 2.25
N ASP A 567 20.70 -30.82 2.56
CA ASP A 567 20.33 -30.11 3.78
C ASP A 567 20.33 -31.06 4.98
N VAL A 568 20.55 -30.55 6.20
CA VAL A 568 20.39 -31.34 7.44
C VAL A 568 18.98 -31.92 7.54
N MET A 569 17.97 -31.22 7.06
CA MET A 569 16.58 -31.67 7.03
C MET A 569 16.24 -32.59 5.85
N ALA A 570 17.21 -33.01 5.04
CA ALA A 570 16.99 -34.04 4.03
C ALA A 570 16.85 -35.41 4.69
N GLN A 571 15.82 -36.18 4.36
CA GLN A 571 15.69 -37.55 4.84
C GLN A 571 16.81 -38.44 4.29
N GLY A 572 17.40 -39.31 5.13
CA GLY A 572 18.39 -40.29 4.71
C GLY A 572 19.61 -40.42 5.62
N ILE A 573 20.46 -41.41 5.30
CA ILE A 573 21.70 -41.75 6.02
C ILE A 573 22.89 -41.13 5.29
N TYR A 574 23.75 -40.44 6.04
CA TYR A 574 24.93 -39.80 5.49
C TYR A 574 26.19 -40.18 6.26
N ALA A 575 27.09 -40.88 5.57
CA ALA A 575 28.32 -41.43 6.16
C ALA A 575 29.50 -40.44 6.14
N THR A 576 29.29 -39.19 5.73
CA THR A 576 30.33 -38.16 5.58
C THR A 576 29.83 -36.82 6.11
N ASN A 577 30.75 -35.88 6.34
CA ASN A 577 30.42 -34.52 6.77
C ASN A 577 30.01 -33.63 5.59
N SER A 578 28.90 -33.96 4.93
CA SER A 578 28.45 -33.26 3.71
C SER A 578 27.11 -32.53 3.84
N GLN A 579 26.46 -32.61 5.01
CA GLN A 579 25.16 -32.01 5.27
C GLN A 579 25.37 -30.69 6.01
N PHE A 580 24.63 -29.67 5.59
CA PHE A 580 24.67 -28.34 6.17
C PHE A 580 23.26 -27.77 6.21
N PHE A 581 22.98 -26.86 7.16
CA PHE A 581 21.77 -26.06 7.10
C PHE A 581 21.90 -25.11 5.89
N ASN A 582 21.26 -25.46 4.78
CA ASN A 582 21.30 -24.70 3.54
C ASN A 582 19.95 -24.03 3.32
N LYS A 583 18.91 -24.84 3.09
CA LYS A 583 17.53 -24.42 2.89
C LYS A 583 16.79 -24.23 4.20
N SER A 584 17.13 -25.03 5.21
CA SER A 584 16.53 -24.94 6.54
C SER A 584 17.19 -23.88 7.43
N LYS A 585 18.25 -23.19 6.98
CA LYS A 585 18.93 -22.17 7.80
C LYS A 585 18.05 -20.98 8.12
N ALA A 586 17.37 -20.41 7.13
CA ALA A 586 16.49 -19.26 7.33
C ALA A 586 15.35 -19.55 8.33
N PRO A 587 14.52 -20.60 8.15
CA PRO A 587 13.49 -20.95 9.13
C PRO A 587 14.08 -21.29 10.50
N ALA A 588 15.23 -21.96 10.57
CA ALA A 588 15.91 -22.23 11.85
C ALA A 588 16.37 -20.96 12.56
N THR A 589 16.84 -19.95 11.82
CA THR A 589 17.25 -18.65 12.37
C THR A 589 16.07 -17.97 13.06
N VAL A 590 14.90 -17.99 12.45
CA VAL A 590 13.67 -17.39 13.00
C VAL A 590 13.16 -18.22 14.19
N ALA A 591 13.09 -19.54 14.04
CA ALA A 591 12.59 -20.46 15.08
C ALA A 591 13.44 -20.46 16.36
N LEU A 592 14.76 -20.33 16.22
CA LEU A 592 15.67 -20.21 17.36
C LEU A 592 15.68 -18.80 17.98
N HIS A 593 14.95 -17.86 17.38
CA HIS A 593 14.91 -16.45 17.75
C HIS A 593 16.26 -15.75 17.65
N ASN A 594 17.11 -16.18 16.71
CA ASN A 594 18.35 -15.48 16.37
C ASN A 594 18.06 -14.18 15.63
N SER A 595 19.04 -13.27 15.57
CA SER A 595 18.99 -12.03 14.78
C SER A 595 18.68 -12.33 13.30
N TRP A 596 17.68 -11.64 12.74
CA TRP A 596 17.26 -11.83 11.35
C TRP A 596 16.95 -10.49 10.67
N THR A 597 16.94 -10.51 9.34
CA THR A 597 16.42 -9.44 8.48
C THR A 597 15.04 -9.83 7.93
N PRO A 598 14.22 -8.88 7.46
CA PRO A 598 12.96 -9.22 6.80
C PRO A 598 13.10 -10.23 5.67
N GLN A 599 14.23 -10.21 4.94
CA GLN A 599 14.51 -11.18 3.88
C GLN A 599 14.66 -12.61 4.43
N ILE A 600 15.39 -12.79 5.54
CA ILE A 600 15.53 -14.11 6.18
C ILE A 600 14.17 -14.66 6.59
N VAL A 601 13.25 -13.80 7.06
CA VAL A 601 11.90 -14.22 7.44
C VAL A 601 11.07 -14.58 6.20
N LEU A 602 11.19 -13.83 5.10
CA LEU A 602 10.53 -14.18 3.84
C LEU A 602 11.06 -15.51 3.26
N ASP A 603 12.37 -15.76 3.36
CA ASP A 603 12.98 -17.03 2.97
C ASP A 603 12.45 -18.19 3.85
N ALA A 604 12.23 -17.95 5.14
CA ALA A 604 11.60 -18.91 6.04
C ALA A 604 10.15 -19.21 5.66
N LEU A 605 9.34 -18.19 5.38
CA LEU A 605 7.96 -18.38 4.89
C LEU A 605 7.94 -19.14 3.55
N SER A 606 8.86 -18.82 2.65
CA SER A 606 9.00 -19.50 1.36
C SER A 606 9.35 -20.98 1.52
N TYR A 607 10.24 -21.30 2.46
CA TYR A 607 10.59 -22.68 2.81
C TYR A 607 9.36 -23.49 3.24
N TYR A 608 8.52 -22.94 4.12
CA TYR A 608 7.30 -23.63 4.57
C TYR A 608 6.27 -23.75 3.45
N ASN A 609 6.11 -22.72 2.61
CA ASN A 609 5.20 -22.76 1.48
C ASN A 609 5.62 -23.79 0.40
N GLU A 610 6.91 -23.83 0.06
CA GLU A 610 7.44 -24.76 -0.95
C GLU A 610 7.31 -26.21 -0.46
N ALA A 611 7.68 -26.48 0.79
CA ALA A 611 7.47 -27.78 1.40
C ALA A 611 5.99 -28.18 1.37
N ASN A 612 5.08 -27.29 1.80
CA ASN A 612 3.63 -27.55 1.78
C ASN A 612 3.10 -27.89 0.37
N THR A 613 3.51 -27.12 -0.65
CA THR A 613 3.05 -27.30 -2.03
C THR A 613 3.49 -28.66 -2.60
N ASN A 614 4.75 -29.04 -2.38
CA ASN A 614 5.30 -30.29 -2.91
C ASN A 614 4.84 -31.52 -2.13
N VAL A 615 4.54 -31.37 -0.84
CA VAL A 615 3.90 -32.40 -0.03
C VAL A 615 2.47 -32.67 -0.49
N ALA A 616 1.68 -31.63 -0.80
CA ALA A 616 0.36 -31.81 -1.40
C ALA A 616 0.45 -32.59 -2.74
N GLY A 617 1.46 -32.30 -3.55
CA GLY A 617 1.79 -33.08 -4.75
C GLY A 617 2.18 -34.55 -4.45
N TYR A 618 2.94 -34.78 -3.39
CA TYR A 618 3.34 -36.12 -2.94
C TYR A 618 2.16 -36.97 -2.44
N ILE A 619 1.22 -36.38 -1.69
CA ILE A 619 -0.03 -37.04 -1.28
C ILE A 619 -0.88 -37.45 -2.51
N THR A 620 -0.84 -36.67 -3.59
CA THR A 620 -1.51 -37.01 -4.85
C THR A 620 -0.80 -38.06 -5.72
N GLY A 621 0.45 -38.39 -5.40
CA GLY A 621 1.26 -39.40 -6.10
C GLY A 621 0.99 -40.85 -5.67
N ILE A 622 0.07 -41.08 -4.74
CA ILE A 622 -0.32 -42.41 -4.26
C ILE A 622 -1.24 -43.09 -5.29
N ASN A 623 -0.68 -43.37 -6.47
CA ASN A 623 -1.12 -44.42 -7.40
C ASN A 623 0.06 -45.29 -7.86
N ASP A 624 1.29 -45.05 -7.39
CA ASP A 624 2.39 -45.99 -7.58
C ASP A 624 2.49 -46.94 -6.38
N ALA A 625 2.23 -48.22 -6.65
CA ALA A 625 2.31 -49.35 -5.73
C ALA A 625 3.75 -49.71 -5.33
N PHE A 626 4.68 -48.76 -5.35
CA PHE A 626 6.10 -49.00 -5.19
C PHE A 626 6.75 -47.81 -4.45
N PHE A 627 7.31 -48.10 -3.26
CA PHE A 627 8.07 -47.19 -2.38
C PHE A 627 7.14 -46.22 -1.63
N LEU A 628 7.00 -46.30 -0.30
CA LEU A 628 7.85 -45.64 0.71
C LEU A 628 7.53 -46.21 2.13
N PRO A 629 8.53 -46.46 2.98
CA PRO A 629 8.57 -45.77 4.28
C PRO A 629 10.01 -45.35 4.67
N ASP A 630 10.12 -44.63 5.80
CA ASP A 630 11.34 -44.01 6.33
C ASP A 630 12.60 -44.91 6.21
N ALA A 631 13.53 -44.44 5.38
CA ALA A 631 14.69 -45.09 4.73
C ALA A 631 14.45 -45.98 3.48
N VAL A 632 15.21 -45.63 2.44
CA VAL A 632 15.69 -46.35 1.24
C VAL A 632 14.97 -47.59 0.68
N GLY A 633 13.64 -47.77 0.72
CA GLY A 633 13.05 -48.79 -0.17
C GLY A 633 11.78 -49.54 0.22
N THR A 634 10.78 -49.42 -0.65
CA THR A 634 9.64 -50.32 -0.96
C THR A 634 8.94 -51.03 0.17
N GLY A 635 7.76 -50.50 0.49
CA GLY A 635 6.59 -51.31 0.80
C GLY A 635 6.40 -51.59 2.28
N GLY A 636 5.72 -50.66 2.97
CA GLY A 636 5.25 -50.89 4.33
C GLY A 636 4.23 -49.83 4.73
N ILE A 637 2.94 -50.15 4.54
CA ILE A 637 1.79 -49.36 4.99
C ILE A 637 1.69 -49.51 6.51
N VAL A 638 2.32 -48.64 7.29
CA VAL A 638 1.78 -47.79 8.38
C VAL A 638 2.98 -47.08 8.99
N ASP A 639 3.22 -45.85 8.54
CA ASP A 639 4.19 -44.97 9.15
C ASP A 639 3.52 -44.23 10.31
N VAL A 640 4.09 -44.32 11.51
CA VAL A 640 3.72 -43.47 12.66
C VAL A 640 4.08 -42.01 12.40
N GLY A 641 4.78 -41.72 11.29
CA GLY A 641 5.15 -40.38 10.82
C GLY A 641 4.29 -39.74 9.73
N HIS A 642 3.19 -40.37 9.34
CA HIS A 642 2.27 -39.77 8.36
C HIS A 642 1.37 -38.67 8.94
N ASP A 643 1.25 -38.59 10.27
CA ASP A 643 0.49 -37.56 10.99
C ASP A 643 1.32 -36.28 11.29
N TRP A 644 2.59 -36.23 10.85
CA TRP A 644 3.56 -35.16 11.21
C TRP A 644 3.66 -34.02 10.18
N PHE A 645 2.89 -34.10 9.10
CA PHE A 645 2.52 -32.88 8.43
C PHE A 645 1.41 -32.26 9.27
N VAL A 646 1.50 -30.96 9.54
CA VAL A 646 0.31 -30.16 9.82
C VAL A 646 -0.14 -29.65 8.46
N PRO A 647 -0.87 -30.43 7.64
CA PRO A 647 -1.53 -29.82 6.51
C PRO A 647 -2.44 -28.75 7.10
N VAL A 648 -2.45 -27.58 6.48
CA VAL A 648 -3.15 -26.38 6.94
C VAL A 648 -4.47 -26.80 7.59
N ASN A 649 -4.69 -26.60 8.90
CA ASN A 649 -5.85 -27.07 9.68
C ASN A 649 -7.15 -26.37 9.31
N LYS A 650 -7.25 -25.94 8.05
CA LYS A 650 -8.37 -25.27 7.44
C LYS A 650 -8.52 -25.71 5.99
N PRO A 651 -9.72 -25.55 5.41
CA PRO A 651 -9.94 -25.79 4.01
C PRO A 651 -9.10 -24.81 3.19
N ALA A 652 -8.26 -25.32 2.29
CA ALA A 652 -7.47 -24.49 1.37
C ALA A 652 -7.60 -25.03 -0.06
N LEU A 653 -7.76 -24.11 -1.02
CA LEU A 653 -8.04 -24.43 -2.41
C LEU A 653 -7.20 -23.57 -3.34
N GLU A 654 -6.55 -24.19 -4.31
CA GLU A 654 -5.83 -23.51 -5.39
C GLU A 654 -6.56 -23.73 -6.71
N ILE A 655 -6.59 -22.73 -7.59
CA ILE A 655 -7.23 -22.83 -8.91
C ILE A 655 -6.14 -22.81 -9.98
N ARG A 656 -6.07 -23.85 -10.80
CA ARG A 656 -5.13 -23.97 -11.92
C ARG A 656 -5.83 -24.01 -13.26
N ARG A 657 -5.17 -23.50 -14.30
CA ARG A 657 -5.53 -23.76 -15.71
C ARG A 657 -4.98 -25.13 -16.15
N SER A 658 -5.45 -25.61 -17.30
CA SER A 658 -4.99 -26.87 -17.91
C SER A 658 -3.51 -26.91 -18.28
N ASP A 659 -2.85 -25.76 -18.39
CA ASP A 659 -1.41 -25.64 -18.63
C ASP A 659 -0.57 -25.66 -17.32
N GLY A 660 -1.22 -25.76 -16.17
CA GLY A 660 -0.60 -25.77 -14.85
C GLY A 660 -0.39 -24.39 -14.21
N SER A 661 -0.70 -23.29 -14.90
CA SER A 661 -0.62 -21.94 -14.34
C SER A 661 -1.69 -21.71 -13.27
N VAL A 662 -1.34 -20.96 -12.22
CA VAL A 662 -2.27 -20.57 -11.14
C VAL A 662 -3.15 -19.40 -11.62
N VAL A 663 -4.41 -19.38 -11.17
CA VAL A 663 -5.36 -18.28 -11.39
C VAL A 663 -5.52 -17.52 -10.07
N ASP A 664 -5.01 -16.29 -10.03
CA ASP A 664 -5.10 -15.43 -8.84
C ASP A 664 -6.29 -14.46 -8.90
N ASP A 665 -6.37 -13.61 -9.93
CA ASP A 665 -7.36 -12.51 -10.00
C ASP A 665 -8.17 -12.44 -11.31
N SER A 666 -7.66 -12.97 -12.42
CA SER A 666 -8.26 -12.74 -13.75
C SER A 666 -8.08 -13.88 -14.77
N ILE A 667 -9.04 -13.98 -15.70
CA ILE A 667 -9.03 -14.90 -16.84
C ILE A 667 -9.45 -14.16 -18.12
N ASP A 668 -8.57 -14.17 -19.13
CA ASP A 668 -8.85 -13.63 -20.47
C ASP A 668 -9.16 -14.75 -21.47
N PHE A 669 -10.32 -14.68 -22.10
CA PHE A 669 -10.81 -15.61 -23.12
C PHE A 669 -10.36 -15.26 -24.54
N ASN A 670 -9.58 -14.19 -24.70
CA ASN A 670 -9.15 -13.62 -25.96
C ASN A 670 -10.34 -13.28 -26.87
N THR A 671 -10.14 -13.40 -28.19
CA THR A 671 -11.17 -13.12 -29.20
C THR A 671 -11.91 -14.39 -29.59
N VAL A 672 -13.24 -14.33 -29.57
CA VAL A 672 -14.15 -15.42 -29.97
C VAL A 672 -15.19 -14.87 -30.95
N LEU A 673 -15.57 -15.64 -31.97
CA LEU A 673 -16.62 -15.23 -32.90
C LEU A 673 -17.96 -15.08 -32.18
N ALA A 674 -18.66 -13.98 -32.43
CA ALA A 674 -19.97 -13.70 -31.87
C ALA A 674 -21.07 -14.24 -32.78
N ASP A 675 -21.18 -15.57 -32.86
CA ASP A 675 -22.05 -16.26 -33.81
C ASP A 675 -23.38 -16.79 -33.26
N GLY A 676 -23.64 -16.48 -31.99
CA GLY A 676 -24.87 -16.84 -31.29
C GLY A 676 -24.67 -18.09 -30.44
N ASN A 677 -25.57 -18.25 -29.47
CA ASN A 677 -25.38 -19.23 -28.40
C ASN A 677 -25.23 -20.67 -28.94
N GLY A 678 -24.07 -21.29 -28.71
CA GLY A 678 -23.70 -22.62 -29.16
C GLY A 678 -22.86 -22.68 -30.44
N GLY A 679 -22.37 -21.53 -30.94
CA GLY A 679 -21.45 -21.45 -32.08
C GLY A 679 -19.97 -21.61 -31.69
N GLU A 680 -19.12 -20.64 -32.01
CA GLU A 680 -17.72 -20.65 -31.59
C GLU A 680 -17.61 -20.32 -30.10
N VAL A 681 -16.98 -21.21 -29.34
CA VAL A 681 -16.87 -21.08 -27.88
C VAL A 681 -15.41 -21.23 -27.47
N SER A 682 -14.90 -20.29 -26.70
CA SER A 682 -13.61 -20.46 -26.00
C SER A 682 -13.89 -21.03 -24.62
N THR A 683 -13.28 -22.17 -24.30
CA THR A 683 -13.44 -22.84 -23.00
C THR A 683 -12.10 -22.96 -22.31
N ILE A 684 -12.04 -22.50 -21.06
CA ILE A 684 -10.90 -22.65 -20.17
C ILE A 684 -11.29 -23.66 -19.10
N ASN A 685 -10.54 -24.76 -19.05
CA ASN A 685 -10.68 -25.77 -18.00
C ASN A 685 -9.87 -25.35 -16.77
N LEU A 686 -10.53 -25.38 -15.63
CA LEU A 686 -9.99 -25.05 -14.32
C LEU A 686 -9.98 -26.29 -13.45
N THR A 687 -8.85 -26.55 -12.81
CA THR A 687 -8.72 -27.57 -11.79
C THR A 687 -8.66 -26.88 -10.43
N LEU A 688 -9.68 -27.11 -9.62
CA LEU A 688 -9.74 -26.69 -8.22
C LEU A 688 -9.10 -27.77 -7.36
N PHE A 689 -7.94 -27.49 -6.77
CA PHE A 689 -7.16 -28.43 -6.00
C PHE A 689 -7.23 -28.13 -4.50
N SER A 690 -7.79 -29.07 -3.72
CA SER A 690 -7.82 -28.96 -2.27
C SER A 690 -6.46 -29.38 -1.70
N TYR A 691 -5.74 -28.43 -1.11
CA TYR A 691 -4.39 -28.66 -0.55
C TYR A 691 -4.30 -28.50 0.97
N GLY A 692 -5.37 -28.04 1.64
CA GLY A 692 -5.46 -28.01 3.11
C GLY A 692 -5.78 -29.38 3.71
N SER A 693 -5.67 -29.53 5.03
CA SER A 693 -6.00 -30.77 5.76
C SER A 693 -7.48 -30.94 6.07
N GLN A 694 -8.24 -29.84 6.04
CA GLN A 694 -9.68 -29.89 6.22
C GLN A 694 -10.41 -29.92 4.88
N PRO A 695 -11.58 -30.60 4.79
CA PRO A 695 -12.34 -30.65 3.55
C PRO A 695 -12.79 -29.27 3.07
N VAL A 696 -12.52 -28.97 1.80
CA VAL A 696 -13.08 -27.79 1.13
C VAL A 696 -14.54 -28.07 0.78
N VAL A 697 -15.44 -27.20 1.22
CA VAL A 697 -16.87 -27.25 0.93
C VAL A 697 -17.21 -26.09 0.00
N ILE A 698 -17.60 -26.41 -1.23
CA ILE A 698 -18.05 -25.45 -2.23
C ILE A 698 -19.56 -25.58 -2.34
N ASP A 699 -20.29 -24.58 -1.85
CA ASP A 699 -21.74 -24.55 -1.93
C ASP A 699 -22.23 -24.17 -3.33
N GLU A 700 -21.51 -23.29 -4.02
CA GLU A 700 -21.90 -22.79 -5.34
C GLU A 700 -20.72 -22.18 -6.11
N ILE A 701 -20.74 -22.36 -7.43
CA ILE A 701 -19.84 -21.69 -8.39
C ILE A 701 -20.74 -21.04 -9.44
N THR A 702 -20.65 -19.72 -9.60
CA THR A 702 -21.50 -18.94 -10.50
C THR A 702 -20.70 -17.97 -11.35
N THR A 703 -21.26 -17.55 -12.47
CA THR A 703 -20.69 -16.51 -13.32
C THR A 703 -21.69 -15.39 -13.54
N VAL A 704 -21.19 -14.16 -13.64
CA VAL A 704 -21.93 -12.97 -14.02
C VAL A 704 -21.25 -12.36 -15.24
N GLY A 705 -22.02 -11.76 -16.16
CA GLY A 705 -21.50 -11.13 -17.38
C GLY A 705 -22.05 -11.76 -18.65
N ASN A 706 -22.18 -10.97 -19.71
CA ASN A 706 -22.72 -11.44 -20.98
C ASN A 706 -21.70 -12.35 -21.70
N GLY A 707 -22.17 -13.45 -22.25
CA GLY A 707 -21.35 -14.45 -22.96
C GLY A 707 -20.58 -15.43 -22.07
N PHE A 708 -20.44 -15.17 -20.77
CA PHE A 708 -19.77 -16.10 -19.85
C PHE A 708 -20.73 -17.17 -19.34
N ARG A 709 -20.25 -18.41 -19.24
CA ARG A 709 -20.94 -19.54 -18.60
C ARG A 709 -19.94 -20.36 -17.81
N VAL A 710 -20.35 -20.82 -16.64
CA VAL A 710 -19.62 -21.85 -15.88
C VAL A 710 -20.35 -23.17 -15.96
N GLN A 711 -19.60 -24.22 -16.25
CA GLN A 711 -20.04 -25.60 -16.10
C GLN A 711 -19.28 -26.21 -14.94
N ALA A 712 -20.01 -26.39 -13.84
CA ALA A 712 -19.55 -27.01 -12.60
C ALA A 712 -20.55 -28.08 -12.14
N PRO A 713 -20.14 -29.05 -11.31
CA PRO A 713 -21.07 -29.99 -10.70
C PRO A 713 -22.16 -29.29 -9.89
N THR A 714 -23.40 -29.79 -10.01
CA THR A 714 -24.56 -29.21 -9.33
C THR A 714 -24.60 -29.60 -7.84
N GLY A 715 -24.98 -28.65 -6.99
CA GLY A 715 -25.11 -28.86 -5.54
C GLY A 715 -23.77 -28.76 -4.79
N ARG A 716 -23.84 -28.85 -3.47
CA ARG A 716 -22.67 -28.74 -2.58
C ARG A 716 -21.62 -29.81 -2.92
N GLN A 717 -20.40 -29.37 -3.20
CA GLN A 717 -19.24 -30.24 -3.38
C GLN A 717 -18.38 -30.24 -2.12
N THR A 718 -17.92 -31.41 -1.70
CA THR A 718 -16.94 -31.56 -0.62
C THR A 718 -15.69 -32.22 -1.17
N LEU A 719 -14.59 -31.48 -1.22
CA LEU A 719 -13.29 -31.96 -1.64
C LEU A 719 -12.49 -32.30 -0.39
N ALA A 720 -12.23 -33.60 -0.21
CA ALA A 720 -11.27 -34.04 0.80
C ALA A 720 -9.84 -33.54 0.43
N PRO A 721 -8.91 -33.48 1.40
CA PRO A 721 -7.52 -33.14 1.13
C PRO A 721 -6.92 -33.91 -0.05
N GLY A 722 -6.20 -33.20 -0.92
CA GLY A 722 -5.58 -33.73 -2.13
C GLY A 722 -6.58 -34.04 -3.27
N LYS A 723 -7.89 -33.83 -3.09
CA LYS A 723 -8.88 -34.03 -4.15
C LYS A 723 -8.99 -32.82 -5.06
N LYS A 724 -9.40 -33.10 -6.30
CA LYS A 724 -9.55 -32.13 -7.38
C LYS A 724 -11.01 -32.07 -7.82
N LEU A 725 -11.44 -30.89 -8.21
CA LEU A 725 -12.70 -30.65 -8.90
C LEU A 725 -12.41 -29.99 -10.23
N GLU A 726 -12.86 -30.61 -11.31
CA GLU A 726 -12.78 -30.00 -12.63
C GLU A 726 -14.00 -29.09 -12.84
N VAL A 727 -13.72 -27.86 -13.25
CA VAL A 727 -14.71 -26.84 -13.62
C VAL A 727 -14.30 -26.31 -14.98
N SER A 728 -15.26 -25.93 -15.81
CA SER A 728 -14.95 -25.22 -17.04
C SER A 728 -15.70 -23.90 -17.07
N VAL A 729 -15.02 -22.86 -17.51
CA VAL A 729 -15.61 -21.56 -17.78
C VAL A 729 -15.50 -21.35 -19.28
N SER A 730 -16.58 -20.91 -19.89
CA SER A 730 -16.67 -20.70 -21.32
C SER A 730 -17.13 -19.29 -21.63
N PHE A 731 -16.66 -18.78 -22.77
CA PHE A 731 -17.05 -17.51 -23.34
C PHE A 731 -17.60 -17.73 -24.74
N ASP A 732 -18.88 -17.42 -24.90
CA ASP A 732 -19.70 -17.51 -26.11
C ASP A 732 -20.45 -16.17 -26.29
N PRO A 733 -19.78 -15.16 -26.88
CA PRO A 733 -20.37 -13.84 -27.06
C PRO A 733 -21.50 -13.87 -28.10
N THR A 734 -22.59 -13.15 -27.84
CA THR A 734 -23.69 -13.00 -28.82
C THR A 734 -23.66 -11.68 -29.59
N VAL A 735 -22.78 -10.77 -29.18
CA VAL A 735 -22.58 -9.44 -29.78
C VAL A 735 -21.11 -9.13 -29.88
N ALA A 736 -20.73 -8.34 -30.90
CA ALA A 736 -19.35 -7.92 -31.08
C ALA A 736 -18.95 -6.84 -30.05
N GLY A 737 -17.70 -6.88 -29.59
CA GLY A 737 -17.12 -5.92 -28.64
C GLY A 737 -16.55 -6.56 -27.37
N ASN A 738 -16.07 -5.72 -26.45
CA ASN A 738 -15.52 -6.17 -25.17
C ASN A 738 -16.63 -6.73 -24.27
N ALA A 739 -16.38 -7.88 -23.66
CA ALA A 739 -17.19 -8.47 -22.62
C ALA A 739 -16.41 -8.50 -21.30
N VAL A 740 -17.10 -8.17 -20.21
CA VAL A 740 -16.57 -8.24 -18.83
C VAL A 740 -17.55 -9.02 -17.96
N GLY A 741 -17.02 -9.77 -17.01
CA GLY A 741 -17.78 -10.63 -16.11
C GLY A 741 -16.97 -11.03 -14.89
N THR A 742 -17.57 -11.83 -14.01
CA THR A 742 -16.91 -12.39 -12.84
C THR A 742 -17.26 -13.86 -12.64
N LEU A 743 -16.31 -14.64 -12.12
CA LEU A 743 -16.51 -15.99 -11.58
C LEU A 743 -16.52 -15.91 -10.05
N ASN A 744 -17.59 -16.41 -9.43
CA ASN A 744 -17.87 -16.25 -8.01
C ASN A 744 -17.98 -17.61 -7.34
N PHE A 745 -17.47 -17.72 -6.11
CA PHE A 745 -17.52 -18.91 -5.28
C PHE A 745 -18.27 -18.63 -3.98
N ARG A 746 -19.13 -19.56 -3.56
CA ARG A 746 -19.56 -19.66 -2.16
C ARG A 746 -18.91 -20.91 -1.57
N SER A 747 -17.97 -20.72 -0.66
CA SER A 747 -17.11 -21.78 -0.11
C SER A 747 -16.78 -21.53 1.35
N ASN A 748 -16.35 -22.57 2.07
CA ASN A 748 -15.74 -22.44 3.40
C ASN A 748 -14.26 -21.98 3.34
N VAL A 749 -13.70 -21.75 2.16
CA VAL A 749 -12.33 -21.24 1.95
C VAL A 749 -12.37 -19.71 1.86
N ALA A 750 -11.72 -19.02 2.80
CA ALA A 750 -11.78 -17.55 2.90
C ALA A 750 -11.19 -16.81 1.68
N SER A 751 -10.13 -17.35 1.06
CA SER A 751 -9.50 -16.74 -0.13
C SER A 751 -10.39 -16.73 -1.37
N LEU A 752 -11.46 -17.53 -1.40
CA LEU A 752 -12.42 -17.56 -2.51
C LEU A 752 -13.59 -16.58 -2.34
N SER A 753 -13.50 -15.66 -1.37
CA SER A 753 -14.52 -14.63 -1.14
C SER A 753 -14.46 -13.48 -2.15
N ASP A 754 -13.30 -13.25 -2.77
CA ASP A 754 -13.13 -12.27 -3.85
C ASP A 754 -13.49 -12.88 -5.22
N PRO A 755 -14.28 -12.19 -6.08
CA PRO A 755 -14.57 -12.66 -7.43
C PRO A 755 -13.33 -12.65 -8.34
N ILE A 756 -13.25 -13.61 -9.26
CA ILE A 756 -12.23 -13.63 -10.33
C ILE A 756 -12.78 -12.89 -11.55
N ASP A 757 -12.02 -11.93 -12.06
CA ASP A 757 -12.41 -11.13 -13.22
C ASP A 757 -12.33 -11.94 -14.52
N LEU A 758 -13.36 -11.84 -15.36
CA LEU A 758 -13.44 -12.48 -16.67
C LEU A 758 -13.46 -11.43 -17.76
N THR A 759 -12.58 -11.55 -18.75
CA THR A 759 -12.52 -10.67 -19.92
C THR A 759 -12.56 -11.48 -21.22
N GLY A 760 -13.09 -10.87 -22.28
CA GLY A 760 -13.11 -11.47 -23.61
C GLY A 760 -13.57 -10.47 -24.68
N PHE A 761 -13.33 -10.80 -25.95
CA PHE A 761 -13.74 -9.98 -27.09
C PHE A 761 -14.61 -10.76 -28.07
N GLY A 762 -15.85 -10.32 -28.27
CA GLY A 762 -16.73 -10.84 -29.32
C GLY A 762 -16.37 -10.25 -30.67
N LYS A 763 -16.01 -11.10 -31.63
CA LYS A 763 -15.74 -10.71 -33.02
C LYS A 763 -16.99 -10.93 -33.86
N GLY A 764 -17.55 -9.89 -34.46
CA GLY A 764 -18.80 -10.01 -35.23
C GLY A 764 -18.68 -10.97 -36.43
N GLN A 765 -19.76 -11.66 -36.81
CA GLN A 765 -19.75 -12.56 -37.97
C GLN A 765 -19.58 -11.82 -39.31
N GLY A 766 -20.25 -10.68 -39.46
CA GLY A 766 -20.15 -9.79 -40.63
C GLY A 766 -19.09 -8.70 -40.44
N PRO A 767 -19.02 -7.71 -41.34
CA PRO A 767 -18.25 -6.49 -41.08
C PRO A 767 -18.95 -5.71 -39.97
N VAL A 768 -18.20 -5.27 -38.95
CA VAL A 768 -18.76 -4.48 -37.85
C VAL A 768 -17.88 -3.28 -37.61
N LEU A 769 -18.45 -2.10 -37.73
CA LEU A 769 -17.75 -0.84 -37.55
C LEU A 769 -17.81 -0.40 -36.09
N GLN A 770 -16.65 -0.35 -35.44
CA GLN A 770 -16.46 0.39 -34.20
C GLN A 770 -15.92 1.79 -34.53
N ILE A 771 -16.54 2.82 -33.95
CA ILE A 771 -16.09 4.21 -34.04
C ILE A 771 -15.74 4.69 -32.64
N ASP A 772 -14.46 4.91 -32.40
CA ASP A 772 -13.95 5.39 -31.12
C ASP A 772 -13.41 6.82 -31.27
N PHE A 773 -13.81 7.71 -30.36
CA PHE A 773 -13.19 9.02 -30.21
C PHE A 773 -12.10 8.92 -29.15
N VAL A 774 -10.83 8.94 -29.58
CA VAL A 774 -9.67 8.68 -28.70
C VAL A 774 -9.61 9.66 -27.52
N ASN A 775 -10.11 10.90 -27.71
CA ASN A 775 -10.17 11.93 -26.68
C ASN A 775 -11.59 12.52 -26.53
N GLY A 776 -12.62 11.69 -26.73
CA GLY A 776 -14.02 12.09 -26.66
C GLY A 776 -14.52 12.88 -27.88
N ASN A 777 -15.83 13.02 -27.98
CA ASN A 777 -16.53 13.69 -29.09
C ASN A 777 -16.85 15.17 -28.82
N ASN A 778 -16.35 15.71 -27.70
CA ASN A 778 -16.51 17.09 -27.29
C ASN A 778 -15.26 17.90 -27.63
N PHE A 779 -15.42 18.89 -28.49
CA PHE A 779 -14.34 19.71 -29.05
C PHE A 779 -13.89 20.82 -28.12
N GLY A 780 -14.62 21.10 -27.05
CA GLY A 780 -14.27 22.21 -26.20
C GLY A 780 -15.02 23.49 -26.57
N GLY A 781 -14.58 24.61 -25.98
CA GLY A 781 -14.97 25.94 -26.38
C GLY A 781 -14.00 26.54 -27.39
N GLN A 782 -14.49 27.24 -28.40
CA GLN A 782 -13.67 27.98 -29.35
C GLN A 782 -14.22 29.38 -29.61
N GLU A 783 -13.31 30.36 -29.64
CA GLU A 783 -13.66 31.72 -30.01
C GLU A 783 -14.02 31.82 -31.49
N LEU A 784 -15.08 32.56 -31.81
CA LEU A 784 -15.58 32.77 -33.17
C LEU A 784 -14.57 33.44 -34.11
N SER A 785 -13.67 34.26 -33.56
CA SER A 785 -12.63 34.94 -34.32
C SER A 785 -11.38 34.06 -34.54
N SER A 786 -11.29 32.94 -33.81
CA SER A 786 -10.08 32.11 -33.79
C SER A 786 -9.83 31.52 -35.19
N PRO A 787 -8.62 31.73 -35.75
CA PRO A 787 -8.24 31.10 -37.00
C PRO A 787 -7.83 29.64 -36.82
N ASP A 788 -7.94 29.05 -35.62
CA ASP A 788 -7.54 27.67 -35.37
C ASP A 788 -8.65 26.67 -35.68
N THR A 789 -8.30 25.40 -35.85
CA THR A 789 -9.27 24.30 -35.91
C THR A 789 -9.00 23.38 -34.72
N LEU A 790 -9.96 23.24 -33.80
CA LEU A 790 -9.85 22.23 -32.73
C LEU A 790 -10.02 20.84 -33.34
N ARG A 791 -9.19 19.87 -32.97
CA ARG A 791 -9.19 18.55 -33.62
C ARG A 791 -9.42 17.44 -32.60
N ARG A 792 -10.19 16.43 -33.00
CA ARG A 792 -10.35 15.18 -32.27
C ARG A 792 -10.09 14.03 -33.22
N GLN A 793 -9.27 13.09 -32.76
CA GLN A 793 -8.97 11.88 -33.51
C GLN A 793 -10.17 10.93 -33.41
N VAL A 794 -10.61 10.45 -34.57
CA VAL A 794 -11.62 9.42 -34.73
C VAL A 794 -10.92 8.18 -35.27
N ARG A 795 -11.10 7.06 -34.59
CA ARG A 795 -10.59 5.76 -35.00
C ARG A 795 -11.74 4.90 -35.47
N LEU A 796 -11.68 4.50 -36.74
CA LEU A 796 -12.54 3.44 -37.27
C LEU A 796 -11.80 2.13 -37.08
N ARG A 797 -12.47 1.12 -36.53
CA ARG A 797 -11.93 -0.23 -36.37
C ARG A 797 -12.96 -1.22 -36.87
N ASN A 798 -12.50 -2.21 -37.63
CA ASN A 798 -13.35 -3.34 -37.96
C ASN A 798 -13.28 -4.39 -36.84
N ILE A 799 -14.36 -4.56 -36.08
CA ILE A 799 -14.47 -5.58 -35.04
C ILE A 799 -15.20 -6.84 -35.52
N GLY A 800 -15.47 -6.91 -36.82
CA GLY A 800 -16.11 -8.02 -37.50
C GLY A 800 -15.14 -8.92 -38.28
N ASN A 801 -15.60 -10.11 -38.66
CA ASN A 801 -14.81 -11.14 -39.33
C ASN A 801 -14.82 -11.02 -40.87
N GLN A 802 -15.53 -10.03 -41.42
CA GLN A 802 -15.52 -9.76 -42.87
C GLN A 802 -14.98 -8.36 -43.15
N LEU A 803 -14.49 -8.15 -44.38
CA LEU A 803 -13.94 -6.88 -44.80
C LEU A 803 -14.95 -5.75 -44.65
N LEU A 804 -14.63 -4.80 -43.77
CA LEU A 804 -15.40 -3.57 -43.60
C LEU A 804 -14.98 -2.58 -44.69
N THR A 805 -15.96 -2.13 -45.46
CA THR A 805 -15.79 -1.14 -46.51
C THR A 805 -16.54 0.12 -46.10
N VAL A 806 -15.80 1.18 -45.80
CA VAL A 806 -16.36 2.51 -45.52
C VAL A 806 -16.40 3.29 -46.82
N SER A 807 -17.61 3.50 -47.34
CA SER A 807 -17.85 4.12 -48.64
C SER A 807 -18.00 5.63 -48.56
N ASP A 808 -18.39 6.14 -47.40
CA ASP A 808 -18.58 7.58 -47.21
C ASP A 808 -18.49 7.99 -45.74
N ILE A 809 -18.06 9.22 -45.49
CA ILE A 809 -18.03 9.83 -44.17
C ILE A 809 -18.52 11.27 -44.33
N GLN A 810 -19.58 11.61 -43.62
CA GLN A 810 -20.24 12.89 -43.75
C GLN A 810 -20.41 13.57 -42.38
N LEU A 811 -20.44 14.90 -42.43
CA LEU A 811 -20.81 15.76 -41.31
C LEU A 811 -22.05 16.55 -41.73
N ASP A 812 -23.02 16.66 -40.83
CA ASP A 812 -24.26 17.39 -41.08
C ASP A 812 -24.15 18.90 -40.75
N ASN A 813 -23.11 19.31 -40.04
CA ASN A 813 -22.92 20.68 -39.59
C ASN A 813 -21.57 21.26 -40.09
N PRO A 814 -21.59 22.39 -40.83
CA PRO A 814 -20.41 23.00 -41.42
C PRO A 814 -19.44 23.63 -40.40
N ALA A 815 -19.81 23.74 -39.12
CA ALA A 815 -18.87 24.07 -38.04
C ALA A 815 -17.84 22.95 -37.81
N PHE A 816 -18.11 21.74 -38.31
CA PHE A 816 -17.17 20.63 -38.26
C PHE A 816 -16.60 20.34 -39.66
N SER A 817 -15.37 19.85 -39.73
CA SER A 817 -14.69 19.52 -40.99
C SER A 817 -13.96 18.18 -40.89
N LEU A 818 -13.92 17.40 -41.97
CA LEU A 818 -13.15 16.15 -42.01
C LEU A 818 -11.71 16.42 -42.45
N ILE A 819 -10.73 15.87 -41.74
CA ILE A 819 -9.30 16.05 -41.98
C ILE A 819 -8.65 14.66 -42.05
N GLY A 820 -7.76 14.46 -43.04
CA GLY A 820 -7.04 13.19 -43.20
C GLY A 820 -7.80 12.09 -43.93
N LEU A 821 -8.96 12.40 -44.54
CA LEU A 821 -9.69 11.45 -45.39
C LEU A 821 -9.20 11.48 -46.85
N PRO A 822 -9.22 10.33 -47.56
CA PRO A 822 -8.99 10.31 -49.00
C PRO A 822 -10.05 11.12 -49.77
N SER A 823 -9.62 11.99 -50.67
CA SER A 823 -10.52 12.85 -51.47
C SER A 823 -11.38 12.08 -52.48
N ASN A 824 -11.09 10.80 -52.70
CA ASN A 824 -11.74 9.92 -53.66
C ASN A 824 -12.49 8.75 -53.01
N LEU A 825 -12.88 8.88 -51.73
CA LEU A 825 -13.50 7.81 -50.91
C LEU A 825 -14.66 7.08 -51.61
N ALA A 826 -15.52 7.80 -52.33
CA ALA A 826 -16.65 7.21 -53.07
C ALA A 826 -16.22 6.26 -54.21
N SER A 827 -15.04 6.48 -54.79
CA SER A 827 -14.46 5.65 -55.87
C SER A 827 -13.38 4.69 -55.37
N ASN A 828 -12.78 4.97 -54.21
CA ASN A 828 -11.75 4.17 -53.56
C ASN A 828 -12.06 4.11 -52.05
N PRO A 829 -12.98 3.23 -51.63
CA PRO A 829 -13.43 3.18 -50.25
C PRO A 829 -12.33 2.68 -49.30
N ILE A 830 -12.41 3.07 -48.02
CA ILE A 830 -11.51 2.56 -46.99
C ILE A 830 -11.91 1.11 -46.71
N LYS A 831 -10.93 0.21 -46.78
CA LYS A 831 -11.10 -1.24 -46.59
C LYS A 831 -10.32 -1.66 -45.35
N LEU A 832 -11.01 -2.21 -44.36
CA LEU A 832 -10.42 -2.65 -43.10
C LEU A 832 -10.71 -4.13 -42.89
N ASN A 833 -9.67 -4.95 -42.85
CA ASN A 833 -9.74 -6.31 -42.31
C ASN A 833 -9.99 -6.27 -40.80
N PHE A 834 -10.26 -7.43 -40.20
CA PHE A 834 -10.44 -7.52 -38.76
C PHE A 834 -9.28 -6.87 -37.98
N ASP A 835 -9.63 -6.08 -36.97
CA ASP A 835 -8.72 -5.30 -36.11
C ASP A 835 -7.87 -4.23 -36.82
N GLU A 836 -7.97 -4.10 -38.15
CA GLU A 836 -7.37 -2.97 -38.85
C GLU A 836 -8.10 -1.67 -38.48
N ARG A 837 -7.30 -0.61 -38.41
CA ARG A 837 -7.71 0.70 -37.94
C ARG A 837 -7.47 1.74 -39.02
N PHE A 838 -8.39 2.68 -39.13
CA PHE A 838 -8.20 3.89 -39.91
C PHE A 838 -8.47 5.09 -39.03
N ASP A 839 -7.43 5.89 -38.82
CA ASP A 839 -7.51 7.11 -38.02
C ASP A 839 -7.67 8.32 -38.94
N PHE A 840 -8.60 9.19 -38.60
CA PHE A 840 -8.75 10.51 -39.21
C PHE A 840 -9.09 11.53 -38.12
N GLU A 841 -9.14 12.81 -38.47
CA GLU A 841 -9.50 13.87 -37.54
C GLU A 841 -10.81 14.51 -37.97
N VAL A 842 -11.67 14.76 -36.99
CA VAL A 842 -12.73 15.76 -37.15
C VAL A 842 -12.17 17.06 -36.59
N GLY A 843 -12.34 18.15 -37.34
CA GLY A 843 -12.03 19.51 -36.96
C GLY A 843 -13.29 20.25 -36.54
N PHE A 844 -13.18 21.21 -35.62
CA PHE A 844 -14.24 22.11 -35.21
C PHE A 844 -13.76 23.57 -35.34
N ARG A 845 -14.63 24.38 -35.96
CA ARG A 845 -14.56 25.83 -36.06
C ARG A 845 -15.88 26.44 -35.64
N ALA A 846 -15.89 27.09 -34.48
CA ALA A 846 -17.05 27.85 -34.04
C ALA A 846 -17.43 28.92 -35.08
N ASN A 847 -18.68 28.88 -35.55
CA ASN A 847 -19.26 29.86 -36.48
C ASN A 847 -20.43 30.65 -35.88
N THR A 848 -20.97 30.21 -34.75
CA THR A 848 -21.99 30.89 -33.94
C THR A 848 -21.69 30.79 -32.45
N THR A 849 -22.19 31.73 -31.64
CA THR A 849 -22.09 31.65 -30.17
C THR A 849 -23.04 30.59 -29.61
N GLY A 850 -22.61 29.83 -28.59
CA GLY A 850 -23.41 28.81 -27.90
C GLY A 850 -23.01 27.37 -28.26
N LEU A 851 -23.79 26.41 -27.76
CA LEU A 851 -23.59 24.98 -28.01
C LEU A 851 -23.88 24.65 -29.48
N ILE A 852 -22.87 24.13 -30.19
CA ILE A 852 -22.96 23.68 -31.57
C ILE A 852 -22.91 22.15 -31.55
N ARG A 853 -23.95 21.52 -32.10
CA ARG A 853 -24.06 20.06 -32.24
C ARG A 853 -23.88 19.67 -33.69
N GLY A 854 -23.16 18.59 -33.93
CA GLY A 854 -23.08 17.95 -35.23
C GLY A 854 -23.21 16.44 -35.08
N GLU A 855 -23.30 15.76 -36.20
CA GLU A 855 -23.34 14.32 -36.31
C GLU A 855 -22.32 13.88 -37.35
N LEU A 856 -21.43 12.99 -36.93
CA LEU A 856 -20.58 12.22 -37.83
C LEU A 856 -21.37 11.00 -38.29
N THR A 857 -21.63 10.90 -39.59
CA THR A 857 -22.21 9.70 -40.20
C THR A 857 -21.13 8.97 -40.99
N VAL A 858 -20.89 7.70 -40.64
CA VAL A 858 -20.00 6.81 -41.39
C VAL A 858 -20.86 5.77 -42.11
N GLN A 859 -20.82 5.81 -43.44
CA GLN A 859 -21.49 4.83 -44.30
C GLN A 859 -20.55 3.67 -44.57
N SER A 860 -21.01 2.48 -44.23
CA SER A 860 -20.24 1.25 -44.45
C SER A 860 -21.14 0.09 -44.86
N ASN A 861 -20.51 -1.03 -45.20
CA ASN A 861 -21.21 -2.29 -45.40
C ASN A 861 -21.53 -3.03 -44.08
N ASP A 862 -21.42 -2.40 -42.91
CA ASP A 862 -21.86 -2.97 -41.63
C ASP A 862 -23.37 -3.24 -41.67
N THR A 863 -23.73 -4.52 -41.57
CA THR A 863 -25.11 -4.98 -41.72
C THR A 863 -26.03 -4.60 -40.56
N ALA A 864 -25.48 -4.32 -39.38
CA ALA A 864 -26.25 -3.89 -38.21
C ALA A 864 -26.43 -2.36 -38.16
N GLY A 865 -25.60 -1.62 -38.90
CA GLY A 865 -25.57 -0.16 -38.89
C GLY A 865 -24.93 0.43 -40.14
N ALA A 866 -25.55 0.23 -41.31
CA ALA A 866 -25.00 0.71 -42.59
C ALA A 866 -24.66 2.21 -42.58
N ALA A 867 -25.41 3.01 -41.80
CA ALA A 867 -25.12 4.41 -41.49
C ALA A 867 -24.90 4.58 -39.97
N ASN A 868 -23.66 4.42 -39.51
CA ASN A 868 -23.31 4.61 -38.11
C ASN A 868 -23.17 6.10 -37.76
N ARG A 869 -23.91 6.56 -36.75
CA ARG A 869 -23.97 7.98 -36.35
C ARG A 869 -23.33 8.19 -34.99
N LYS A 870 -22.50 9.24 -34.87
CA LYS A 870 -21.93 9.69 -33.60
C LYS A 870 -22.14 11.18 -33.43
N ALA A 871 -22.67 11.58 -32.28
CA ALA A 871 -22.82 12.99 -31.94
C ALA A 871 -21.45 13.64 -31.77
N LEU A 872 -21.36 14.90 -32.19
CA LEU A 872 -20.23 15.80 -32.00
C LEU A 872 -20.75 17.04 -31.29
N VAL A 873 -19.93 17.63 -30.44
CA VAL A 873 -20.32 18.85 -29.75
C VAL A 873 -19.13 19.77 -29.59
N GLY A 874 -19.35 21.07 -29.78
CA GLY A 874 -18.39 22.12 -29.50
C GLY A 874 -19.14 23.39 -29.10
N THR A 875 -18.49 24.34 -28.43
CA THR A 875 -19.14 25.57 -27.98
C THR A 875 -18.45 26.77 -28.60
N GLY A 876 -19.18 27.61 -29.33
CA GLY A 876 -18.65 28.87 -29.83
C GLY A 876 -18.80 30.00 -28.83
N TYR A 877 -17.81 30.87 -28.69
CA TYR A 877 -17.91 32.07 -27.85
C TYR A 877 -17.36 33.31 -28.58
N LYS A 878 -17.80 34.51 -28.18
CA LYS A 878 -17.22 35.79 -28.65
C LYS A 878 -16.14 36.25 -27.67
N ASP A 879 -15.18 37.02 -28.15
CA ASP A 879 -14.14 37.60 -27.29
C ASP A 879 -14.75 38.28 -26.06
N GLY A 880 -14.19 38.00 -24.88
CA GLY A 880 -14.73 38.42 -23.57
C GLY A 880 -15.55 37.37 -22.78
N PHE A 881 -15.87 36.20 -23.35
CA PHE A 881 -16.37 35.03 -22.62
C PHE A 881 -15.36 33.88 -22.71
N LYS A 882 -14.77 33.43 -21.60
CA LYS A 882 -13.94 32.21 -21.58
C LYS A 882 -14.53 31.20 -20.60
N PHE A 883 -14.98 30.06 -21.12
CA PHE A 883 -15.26 28.85 -20.32
C PHE A 883 -13.94 28.25 -19.83
N ASP A 884 -13.91 27.75 -18.60
CA ASP A 884 -12.78 27.02 -18.03
C ASP A 884 -12.98 25.51 -18.25
N TRP A 885 -12.03 24.85 -18.92
CA TRP A 885 -12.11 23.42 -19.22
C TRP A 885 -11.44 22.64 -18.08
N GLY A 886 -12.27 21.99 -17.28
CA GLY A 886 -11.89 21.44 -15.98
C GLY A 886 -13.06 20.90 -15.16
N ASN A 887 -14.16 21.68 -15.09
CA ASN A 887 -15.16 21.54 -14.02
C ASN A 887 -16.61 22.01 -14.33
N ASP A 888 -16.97 22.44 -15.55
CA ASP A 888 -18.33 22.96 -15.81
C ASP A 888 -19.26 21.96 -16.51
N TYR A 889 -20.45 21.76 -15.91
CA TYR A 889 -21.57 21.00 -16.48
C TYR A 889 -22.43 21.90 -17.38
N VAL A 890 -22.76 21.41 -18.57
CA VAL A 890 -23.77 22.03 -19.45
C VAL A 890 -25.03 21.16 -19.46
N ALA A 891 -26.18 21.76 -19.14
CA ALA A 891 -27.49 21.13 -19.24
C ALA A 891 -28.26 21.68 -20.46
N VAL A 892 -28.94 20.79 -21.18
CA VAL A 892 -29.90 21.19 -22.22
C VAL A 892 -31.20 20.43 -22.03
N ASP A 893 -32.30 21.18 -22.02
CA ASP A 893 -33.68 20.69 -21.96
C ASP A 893 -34.27 20.57 -23.36
N ILE A 894 -34.84 19.39 -23.68
CA ILE A 894 -35.73 19.20 -24.83
C ILE A 894 -36.78 18.15 -24.44
N GLY A 895 -38.04 18.57 -24.23
CA GLY A 895 -39.19 17.66 -24.24
C GLY A 895 -39.24 16.63 -23.10
N GLY A 896 -38.62 16.90 -21.96
CA GLY A 896 -38.82 16.13 -20.72
C GLY A 896 -37.78 15.07 -20.34
N GLN A 897 -36.58 15.03 -20.96
CA GLN A 897 -35.47 14.17 -20.52
C GLN A 897 -34.10 14.89 -20.59
N PRO A 898 -33.51 15.31 -19.45
CA PRO A 898 -32.20 15.96 -19.41
C PRO A 898 -31.02 14.97 -19.28
N LEU A 899 -29.96 15.17 -20.07
CA LEU A 899 -28.67 14.46 -20.00
C LEU A 899 -27.56 15.38 -19.44
N ARG A 900 -26.67 14.85 -18.58
CA ARG A 900 -25.62 15.60 -17.85
C ARG A 900 -24.21 15.01 -18.07
N THR A 901 -23.18 15.85 -18.24
CA THR A 901 -21.76 15.45 -18.21
C THR A 901 -20.83 16.57 -17.71
N LEU A 902 -19.74 16.19 -17.02
CA LEU A 902 -18.64 17.06 -16.56
C LEU A 902 -17.69 17.41 -17.71
N SER A 903 -17.15 18.63 -17.75
CA SER A 903 -15.82 18.85 -18.32
C SER A 903 -14.77 18.40 -17.32
N ASN A 904 -13.73 17.69 -17.76
CA ASN A 904 -12.51 17.40 -17.00
C ASN A 904 -11.48 18.51 -17.15
#